data_AF-A0A174FVS2-F1
#
_entry.id   AF-A0A174FVS2-F1
#
_cell.length_a   1.000
_cell.length_b   1.000
_cell.length_c   1.000
_cell.angle_alpha   90.00
_cell.angle_beta   90.00
_cell.angle_gamma   90.00
#
_symmetry.space_group_name_H-M   'P 1'
#
loop_
_entity.id
_entity.type
_entity.pdbx_description
1 polymer ?
#
loop_
_entity_poly.entity_id
_entity_poly.type
_entity_poly.pdbx_seq_one_letter_code
_entity_poly.pdbx_strand_id
1 'polypeptide(L)'
;MKNSHLIQRAAALALAAVMAVMTAGCGTKEQKDGAAEGAKDSTKQTGTADTGTADVAKGRYVEQAVAYPFEAGTERVVDIIQDQNGELVMFTLIGQEAEGKKKAYRYDGSSWSEDTASPVKELQDSDYLTYSAYSADGTLYLIYADQSYKAHLVKFAEGQPMQEISAGIEDAMVLLNGLYVSEDGTLFIPSGDQVIVVGTDGVVEKKLPQRNSHSNFCDSHTLTANSFMTTGDRGFLRYDLKSLAEKEVIPFQTDESDVYGSLARGEGDDFYLANTKGIHHMADQGTMWETIVDGSLNSMSMPSAYVKRLLVGNDNDFYLWYSESEEQKLARYTYDPDMPTIPSKTLTVYGLNLSENQTVKQAAALFQMEHPDVRVELIDGAGESGSTLKSDTIRSLNAELLNGNGADVLVLDGLPIESYIEKGVLEDISDIITPMVKAGELYPNIAESFTGSDGSVYQYPVRVGIPIMYGDGTAMSQMAAIGSLRAWQEANPDKALFPKTIYENILRQMICLYYPELAGKDAGQLDTEKVRILLETAKLAGDASGSKVVFDESEDGGRGRVYNAADTRGFTGLSDCGLLTKNAEISLVELAGMMDVMTPAAIVDKYGYQMEQFNDIYYPKGLLGVTSFGKEKETAREFVAFALSPKVQNGDLNDGFTVSKTASGAWIERTSTVSIGFSFDGGDMMSAEYPDDKKKEEIMGMLDKLHTPISVDDILLEMIVSETKGYFEGKQTAAEAAGQFENKAKLYYAE
;
A
#
# COMPACT_ATOMS: atom_id res chain seq x y z
N MET A 1 -7.24 -28.03 21.79
CA MET A 1 -6.34 -27.79 20.65
C MET A 1 -4.94 -28.39 20.90
N LYS A 2 -4.75 -29.71 20.80
CA LYS A 2 -3.41 -30.34 20.92
C LYS A 2 -3.11 -31.48 19.91
N ASN A 3 -4.00 -31.74 18.94
CA ASN A 3 -3.83 -32.84 17.97
C ASN A 3 -3.62 -32.41 16.50
N SER A 4 -3.55 -31.11 16.15
CA SER A 4 -3.36 -30.68 14.75
C SER A 4 -1.91 -30.74 14.26
N HIS A 5 -0.92 -30.65 15.16
CA HIS A 5 0.50 -30.60 14.77
C HIS A 5 1.12 -31.95 14.37
N LEU A 6 0.54 -33.09 14.76
CA LEU A 6 1.05 -34.42 14.41
C LEU A 6 0.58 -34.90 13.03
N ILE A 7 -0.55 -34.39 12.54
CA ILE A 7 -1.09 -34.71 11.21
C ILE A 7 -0.37 -33.90 10.11
N GLN A 8 0.00 -32.64 10.40
CA GLN A 8 0.77 -31.80 9.47
C GLN A 8 2.16 -32.34 9.14
N ARG A 9 2.83 -33.04 10.07
CA ARG A 9 4.17 -33.62 9.82
C ARG A 9 4.15 -34.94 9.05
N ALA A 10 3.04 -35.67 9.03
CA ALA A 10 2.91 -36.90 8.25
C ALA A 10 2.54 -36.64 6.78
N ALA A 11 1.81 -35.54 6.48
CA ALA A 11 1.45 -35.15 5.12
C ALA A 11 2.65 -34.58 4.32
N ALA A 12 3.58 -33.87 4.99
CA ALA A 12 4.77 -33.31 4.37
C ALA A 12 5.78 -34.37 3.87
N LEU A 13 5.77 -35.58 4.44
CA LEU A 13 6.64 -36.70 4.04
C LEU A 13 6.07 -37.55 2.91
N ALA A 14 4.76 -37.43 2.61
CA ALA A 14 4.13 -38.14 1.48
C ALA A 14 4.17 -37.33 0.17
N LEU A 15 4.22 -35.99 0.24
CA LEU A 15 4.32 -35.12 -0.95
C LEU A 15 5.72 -35.12 -1.59
N ALA A 16 6.77 -35.43 -0.82
CA ALA A 16 8.15 -35.50 -1.32
C ALA A 16 8.46 -36.78 -2.14
N ALA A 17 7.55 -37.75 -2.18
CA ALA A 17 7.76 -39.04 -2.87
C ALA A 17 7.06 -39.18 -4.23
N VAL A 18 6.31 -38.16 -4.69
CA VAL A 18 5.58 -38.21 -5.98
C VAL A 18 6.17 -37.26 -7.04
N MET A 19 7.00 -36.29 -6.68
CA MET A 19 7.68 -35.38 -7.62
C MET A 19 8.98 -35.94 -8.26
N ALA A 20 9.13 -37.26 -8.34
CA ALA A 20 10.32 -37.89 -8.94
C ALA A 20 10.02 -38.76 -10.18
N VAL A 21 8.78 -38.79 -10.70
CA VAL A 21 8.49 -39.56 -11.90
C VAL A 21 7.62 -38.74 -12.86
N MET A 22 8.19 -38.48 -14.04
CA MET A 22 7.58 -38.10 -15.32
C MET A 22 8.13 -36.80 -15.94
N THR A 23 9.45 -36.72 -16.08
CA THR A 23 10.09 -36.03 -17.20
C THR A 23 10.87 -37.04 -18.04
N ALA A 24 10.24 -37.52 -19.12
CA ALA A 24 10.89 -37.93 -20.37
C ALA A 24 9.84 -38.50 -21.32
N GLY A 25 9.54 -37.76 -22.37
CA GLY A 25 8.83 -38.28 -23.54
C GLY A 25 9.65 -39.37 -24.23
N CYS A 26 8.96 -40.40 -24.72
CA CYS A 26 9.50 -41.34 -25.69
C CYS A 26 8.99 -40.97 -27.08
N GLY A 27 9.80 -40.19 -27.79
CA GLY A 27 10.03 -40.41 -29.21
C GLY A 27 10.86 -41.70 -29.37
N THR A 28 10.50 -42.49 -30.37
CA THR A 28 11.09 -43.79 -30.70
C THR A 28 12.52 -43.67 -31.21
N LYS A 29 13.48 -44.43 -30.64
CA LYS A 29 14.37 -45.37 -31.38
C LYS A 29 15.40 -46.08 -30.48
N GLU A 30 15.88 -47.18 -31.04
CA GLU A 30 16.56 -48.32 -30.45
C GLU A 30 17.89 -48.08 -29.70
N GLN A 31 18.10 -49.04 -28.80
CA GLN A 31 19.12 -49.28 -27.79
C GLN A 31 20.51 -49.66 -28.35
N LYS A 32 21.59 -49.23 -27.68
CA LYS A 32 22.79 -50.04 -27.46
C LYS A 32 23.64 -49.52 -26.29
N ASP A 33 24.12 -50.49 -25.50
CA ASP A 33 24.79 -50.40 -24.20
C ASP A 33 26.18 -49.72 -24.19
N GLY A 34 26.56 -49.17 -23.04
CA GLY A 34 27.95 -48.83 -22.70
C GLY A 34 28.09 -48.08 -21.37
N ALA A 35 28.91 -48.61 -20.47
CA ALA A 35 28.99 -48.26 -19.05
C ALA A 35 29.99 -47.13 -18.68
N ALA A 36 29.71 -46.54 -17.50
CA ALA A 36 30.64 -46.09 -16.45
C ALA A 36 31.52 -44.81 -16.59
N GLU A 37 31.61 -44.15 -15.41
CA GLU A 37 32.64 -43.23 -14.89
C GLU A 37 32.67 -41.75 -15.30
N GLY A 38 32.33 -40.88 -14.33
CA GLY A 38 33.32 -40.00 -13.69
C GLY A 38 33.67 -38.63 -14.33
N ALA A 39 33.50 -37.61 -13.49
CA ALA A 39 34.27 -36.35 -13.43
C ALA A 39 33.66 -35.05 -14.01
N LYS A 40 33.81 -34.02 -13.17
CA LYS A 40 33.57 -32.59 -13.37
C LYS A 40 34.30 -32.06 -14.61
N ASP A 41 33.61 -31.27 -15.43
CA ASP A 41 34.17 -30.00 -15.90
C ASP A 41 33.04 -29.05 -16.33
N SER A 42 33.02 -27.86 -15.73
CA SER A 42 32.10 -26.78 -16.07
C SER A 42 32.84 -25.80 -16.96
N THR A 43 32.85 -26.06 -18.26
CA THR A 43 33.33 -25.09 -19.26
C THR A 43 32.24 -24.08 -19.58
N LYS A 44 32.51 -22.82 -19.18
CA LYS A 44 31.95 -21.61 -19.76
C LYS A 44 32.03 -21.71 -21.29
N GLN A 45 30.89 -21.64 -21.96
CA GLN A 45 30.84 -21.40 -23.40
C GLN A 45 30.62 -19.90 -23.62
N THR A 46 31.72 -19.20 -23.89
CA THR A 46 31.74 -17.90 -24.53
C THR A 46 31.25 -18.06 -25.98
N GLY A 47 29.98 -17.74 -26.21
CA GLY A 47 29.44 -17.51 -27.54
C GLY A 47 29.42 -16.01 -27.82
N THR A 48 30.36 -15.51 -28.61
CA THR A 48 30.23 -14.23 -29.31
C THR A 48 29.02 -14.32 -30.23
N ALA A 49 27.90 -13.71 -29.84
CA ALA A 49 26.76 -13.50 -30.71
C ALA A 49 27.02 -12.27 -31.59
N ASP A 50 27.05 -12.53 -32.89
CA ASP A 50 27.03 -11.57 -33.98
C ASP A 50 25.79 -10.67 -33.83
N THR A 51 25.97 -9.34 -33.95
CA THR A 51 24.88 -8.36 -33.90
C THR A 51 24.07 -8.41 -35.19
N GLY A 52 23.27 -9.46 -35.36
CA GLY A 52 22.15 -9.52 -36.29
C GLY A 52 20.86 -9.35 -35.51
N THR A 53 20.02 -8.41 -35.94
CA THR A 53 18.68 -8.10 -35.39
C THR A 53 17.92 -9.39 -35.04
N ALA A 54 17.86 -9.72 -33.76
CA ALA A 54 16.93 -10.74 -33.26
C ALA A 54 15.51 -10.22 -33.46
N ASP A 55 14.62 -11.03 -34.03
CA ASP A 55 13.20 -10.71 -34.14
C ASP A 55 12.67 -10.46 -32.72
N VAL A 56 12.36 -9.20 -32.42
CA VAL A 56 11.71 -8.80 -31.17
C VAL A 56 10.33 -9.44 -31.17
N ALA A 57 10.01 -10.25 -30.15
CA ALA A 57 8.68 -10.82 -30.01
C ALA A 57 7.65 -9.68 -29.91
N LYS A 58 6.54 -9.81 -30.64
CA LYS A 58 5.49 -8.78 -30.77
C LYS A 58 4.13 -9.35 -30.38
N GLY A 59 3.22 -8.47 -30.00
CA GLY A 59 1.85 -8.81 -29.66
C GLY A 59 1.55 -8.72 -28.16
N ARG A 60 0.99 -7.61 -27.70
CA ARG A 60 0.53 -7.47 -26.30
C ARG A 60 -0.71 -6.59 -26.19
N TYR A 61 -1.43 -6.69 -25.08
CA TYR A 61 -2.51 -5.76 -24.76
C TYR A 61 -1.96 -4.36 -24.42
N VAL A 62 -2.64 -3.33 -24.89
CA VAL A 62 -2.32 -1.92 -24.69
C VAL A 62 -3.48 -1.22 -24.02
N GLU A 63 -3.16 -0.47 -22.96
CA GLU A 63 -4.10 0.37 -22.21
C GLU A 63 -4.43 1.66 -22.97
N GLN A 64 -5.72 2.00 -23.02
CA GLN A 64 -6.24 3.25 -23.59
C GLN A 64 -7.27 3.85 -22.64
N ALA A 65 -7.13 5.13 -22.31
CA ALA A 65 -8.11 5.83 -21.50
C ALA A 65 -9.43 6.01 -22.26
N VAL A 66 -10.55 5.72 -21.61
CA VAL A 66 -11.91 5.98 -22.12
C VAL A 66 -12.43 7.25 -21.46
N ALA A 67 -12.57 8.33 -22.24
CA ALA A 67 -13.07 9.59 -21.73
C ALA A 67 -14.57 9.49 -21.37
N TYR A 68 -14.96 10.08 -20.24
CA TYR A 68 -16.36 10.19 -19.84
C TYR A 68 -17.11 11.26 -20.64
N PRO A 69 -18.44 11.16 -20.77
CA PRO A 69 -19.27 12.11 -21.53
C PRO A 69 -19.54 13.44 -20.81
N PHE A 70 -18.84 13.73 -19.73
CA PHE A 70 -19.02 14.91 -18.89
C PHE A 70 -17.68 15.51 -18.46
N GLU A 71 -17.68 16.79 -18.09
CA GLU A 71 -16.48 17.48 -17.61
C GLU A 71 -16.08 16.95 -16.21
N ALA A 72 -14.78 16.81 -15.97
CA ALA A 72 -14.26 16.35 -14.68
C ALA A 72 -14.81 17.20 -13.53
N GLY A 73 -15.24 16.54 -12.44
CA GLY A 73 -15.82 17.19 -11.26
C GLY A 73 -17.29 17.60 -11.39
N THR A 74 -17.93 17.48 -12.57
CA THR A 74 -19.36 17.84 -12.74
C THR A 74 -20.31 16.69 -12.42
N GLU A 75 -19.90 15.44 -12.67
CA GLU A 75 -20.65 14.24 -12.33
C GLU A 75 -19.72 13.21 -11.67
N ARG A 76 -20.23 12.42 -10.72
CA ARG A 76 -19.52 11.29 -10.11
C ARG A 76 -20.01 9.98 -10.71
N VAL A 77 -19.11 9.09 -11.09
CA VAL A 77 -19.45 7.70 -11.46
C VAL A 77 -19.89 6.96 -10.20
N VAL A 78 -21.07 6.34 -10.26
CA VAL A 78 -21.63 5.55 -9.16
C VAL A 78 -21.41 4.07 -9.43
N ASP A 79 -21.66 3.62 -10.66
CA ASP A 79 -21.60 2.21 -11.03
C ASP A 79 -21.39 2.06 -12.54
N ILE A 80 -20.65 1.02 -12.97
CA ILE A 80 -20.46 0.65 -14.38
C ILE A 80 -20.70 -0.85 -14.53
N ILE A 81 -21.70 -1.22 -15.33
CA ILE A 81 -22.13 -2.60 -15.55
C ILE A 81 -22.24 -2.90 -17.05
N GLN A 82 -22.57 -4.15 -17.38
CA GLN A 82 -22.95 -4.56 -18.72
C GLN A 82 -24.45 -4.86 -18.80
N ASP A 83 -25.05 -4.52 -19.93
CA ASP A 83 -26.40 -4.96 -20.26
C ASP A 83 -26.42 -6.37 -20.86
N GLN A 84 -27.61 -6.86 -21.25
CA GLN A 84 -27.80 -8.19 -21.83
C GLN A 84 -27.06 -8.40 -23.16
N ASN A 85 -26.65 -7.33 -23.84
CA ASN A 85 -25.88 -7.38 -25.10
C ASN A 85 -24.37 -7.23 -24.87
N GLY A 86 -23.94 -7.05 -23.61
CA GLY A 86 -22.54 -6.80 -23.25
C GLY A 86 -22.10 -5.35 -23.44
N GLU A 87 -23.02 -4.43 -23.75
CA GLU A 87 -22.72 -2.99 -23.85
C GLU A 87 -22.55 -2.39 -22.45
N LEU A 88 -21.61 -1.45 -22.28
CA LEU A 88 -21.40 -0.83 -20.97
C LEU A 88 -22.52 0.16 -20.67
N VAL A 89 -23.04 0.10 -19.45
CA VAL A 89 -23.98 1.08 -18.88
C VAL A 89 -23.32 1.70 -17.66
N MET A 90 -23.19 3.02 -17.66
CA MET A 90 -22.63 3.79 -16.55
C MET A 90 -23.72 4.62 -15.88
N PHE A 91 -23.81 4.54 -14.57
CA PHE A 91 -24.66 5.37 -13.74
C PHE A 91 -23.84 6.46 -13.06
N THR A 92 -24.37 7.69 -13.07
CA THR A 92 -23.69 8.86 -12.48
C THR A 92 -24.60 9.64 -11.55
N LEU A 93 -23.98 10.47 -10.71
CA LEU A 93 -24.62 11.39 -9.80
C LEU A 93 -24.16 12.83 -10.09
N ILE A 94 -25.11 13.75 -10.21
CA ILE A 94 -24.86 15.20 -10.30
C ILE A 94 -25.17 15.86 -8.97
N GLY A 95 -24.21 16.56 -8.39
CA GLY A 95 -24.35 17.21 -7.08
C GLY A 95 -23.98 16.29 -5.91
N GLN A 96 -24.34 16.69 -4.70
CA GLN A 96 -24.08 15.90 -3.48
C GLN A 96 -25.11 14.78 -3.31
N GLU A 97 -24.74 13.72 -2.61
CA GLU A 97 -25.55 12.50 -2.51
C GLU A 97 -26.97 12.72 -1.99
N ALA A 98 -27.19 13.65 -1.05
CA ALA A 98 -28.50 13.89 -0.45
C ALA A 98 -29.53 14.54 -1.40
N GLU A 99 -29.08 15.23 -2.46
CA GLU A 99 -29.94 15.96 -3.41
C GLU A 99 -29.57 15.66 -4.88
N GLY A 100 -28.76 14.62 -5.08
CA GLY A 100 -28.06 14.40 -6.33
C GLY A 100 -28.93 13.71 -7.37
N LYS A 101 -28.90 14.21 -8.60
CA LYS A 101 -29.66 13.65 -9.72
C LYS A 101 -28.90 12.52 -10.37
N LYS A 102 -29.59 11.39 -10.57
CA LYS A 102 -29.03 10.20 -11.21
C LYS A 102 -29.17 10.29 -12.73
N LYS A 103 -28.12 9.90 -13.44
CA LYS A 103 -28.12 9.73 -14.90
C LYS A 103 -27.58 8.36 -15.28
N ALA A 104 -27.83 7.98 -16.52
CA ALA A 104 -27.29 6.79 -17.14
C ALA A 104 -26.72 7.11 -18.52
N TYR A 105 -25.62 6.44 -18.88
CA TYR A 105 -24.99 6.54 -20.19
C TYR A 105 -24.69 5.14 -20.71
N ARG A 106 -24.77 4.95 -22.03
CA ARG A 106 -24.43 3.72 -22.74
C ARG A 106 -23.19 3.92 -23.60
N TYR A 107 -22.30 2.94 -23.60
CA TYR A 107 -21.09 2.93 -24.41
C TYR A 107 -21.16 1.85 -25.50
N ASP A 108 -21.06 2.26 -26.75
CA ASP A 108 -21.13 1.37 -27.93
C ASP A 108 -19.78 0.76 -28.32
N GLY A 109 -18.74 0.93 -27.50
CA GLY A 109 -17.35 0.56 -27.83
C GLY A 109 -16.53 1.70 -28.44
N SER A 110 -17.17 2.82 -28.80
CA SER A 110 -16.51 3.99 -29.41
C SER A 110 -16.93 5.32 -28.80
N SER A 111 -18.20 5.47 -28.41
CA SER A 111 -18.76 6.72 -27.89
C SER A 111 -19.83 6.48 -26.85
N TRP A 112 -19.99 7.46 -25.96
CA TRP A 112 -21.05 7.48 -24.96
C TRP A 112 -22.30 8.18 -25.48
N SER A 113 -23.47 7.66 -25.13
CA SER A 113 -24.77 8.30 -25.35
C SER A 113 -25.58 8.32 -24.05
N GLU A 114 -26.29 9.40 -23.75
CA GLU A 114 -27.14 9.46 -22.55
C GLU A 114 -28.35 8.52 -22.71
N ASP A 115 -28.52 7.60 -21.77
CA ASP A 115 -29.70 6.75 -21.69
C ASP A 115 -30.82 7.49 -20.96
N THR A 116 -31.55 8.30 -21.74
CA THR A 116 -32.63 9.11 -21.20
C THR A 116 -33.81 8.29 -20.67
N ALA A 117 -33.95 7.03 -21.09
CA ALA A 117 -35.01 6.12 -20.73
C ALA A 117 -34.67 5.23 -19.51
N SER A 118 -33.44 5.34 -18.98
CA SER A 118 -33.02 4.53 -17.84
C SER A 118 -33.92 4.74 -16.61
N PRO A 119 -34.38 3.66 -15.96
CA PRO A 119 -35.31 3.73 -14.84
C PRO A 119 -34.67 4.26 -13.55
N VAL A 120 -33.34 4.46 -13.49
CA VAL A 120 -32.67 5.05 -12.30
C VAL A 120 -33.17 6.46 -11.96
N LYS A 121 -33.83 7.13 -12.91
CA LYS A 121 -34.49 8.42 -12.70
C LYS A 121 -35.77 8.32 -11.86
N GLU A 122 -36.30 7.12 -11.65
CA GLU A 122 -37.46 6.88 -10.76
C GLU A 122 -37.07 6.83 -9.28
N LEU A 123 -35.78 6.67 -8.96
CA LEU A 123 -35.27 6.77 -7.60
C LEU A 123 -35.39 8.20 -7.08
N GLN A 124 -35.55 8.36 -5.77
CA GLN A 124 -35.56 9.68 -5.16
C GLN A 124 -34.17 10.31 -5.23
N ASP A 125 -34.11 11.64 -5.29
CA ASP A 125 -32.83 12.37 -5.30
C ASP A 125 -31.97 12.06 -4.07
N SER A 126 -32.58 11.67 -2.94
CA SER A 126 -31.87 11.27 -1.73
C SER A 126 -31.52 9.79 -1.60
N ASP A 127 -31.93 8.96 -2.56
CA ASP A 127 -31.60 7.53 -2.54
C ASP A 127 -30.16 7.32 -3.03
N TYR A 128 -29.36 6.55 -2.30
CA TYR A 128 -27.96 6.28 -2.61
C TYR A 128 -27.86 4.99 -3.43
N LEU A 129 -27.73 5.09 -4.75
CA LEU A 129 -27.51 3.91 -5.60
C LEU A 129 -26.16 3.25 -5.26
N THR A 130 -26.16 1.94 -5.03
CA THR A 130 -24.96 1.21 -4.59
C THR A 130 -24.53 0.13 -5.57
N TYR A 131 -25.44 -0.76 -5.98
CA TYR A 131 -25.13 -1.91 -6.85
C TYR A 131 -26.24 -2.14 -7.85
N SER A 132 -25.88 -2.49 -9.09
CA SER A 132 -26.83 -2.71 -10.18
C SER A 132 -26.45 -3.95 -10.98
N ALA A 133 -27.44 -4.60 -11.60
CA ALA A 133 -27.19 -5.68 -12.56
C ALA A 133 -28.38 -5.87 -13.50
N TYR A 134 -28.10 -6.12 -14.77
CA TYR A 134 -29.10 -6.55 -15.74
C TYR A 134 -29.21 -8.08 -15.76
N SER A 135 -30.44 -8.60 -15.82
CA SER A 135 -30.71 -9.99 -16.20
C SER A 135 -30.65 -10.17 -17.72
N ALA A 136 -30.61 -11.43 -18.16
CA ALA A 136 -30.62 -11.79 -19.58
C ALA A 136 -31.86 -11.30 -20.36
N ASP A 137 -32.98 -11.03 -19.67
CA ASP A 137 -34.20 -10.48 -20.27
C ASP A 137 -34.24 -8.94 -20.30
N GLY A 138 -33.20 -8.26 -19.81
CA GLY A 138 -33.11 -6.81 -19.76
C GLY A 138 -33.77 -6.15 -18.55
N THR A 139 -34.25 -6.93 -17.57
CA THR A 139 -34.70 -6.38 -16.27
C THR A 139 -33.52 -5.81 -15.50
N LEU A 140 -33.62 -4.56 -15.05
CA LEU A 140 -32.62 -3.95 -14.17
C LEU A 140 -32.95 -4.26 -12.71
N TYR A 141 -32.00 -4.88 -12.01
CA TYR A 141 -32.02 -5.01 -10.56
C TYR A 141 -31.06 -4.00 -9.96
N LEU A 142 -31.45 -3.41 -8.83
CA LEU A 142 -30.59 -2.47 -8.14
C LEU A 142 -30.80 -2.46 -6.62
N ILE A 143 -29.71 -2.16 -5.93
CA ILE A 143 -29.68 -1.90 -4.49
C ILE A 143 -29.40 -0.42 -4.27
N TYR A 144 -30.23 0.23 -3.47
CA TYR A 144 -30.01 1.60 -3.00
C TYR A 144 -30.13 1.73 -1.49
N ALA A 145 -29.54 2.77 -0.90
CA ALA A 145 -29.74 3.15 0.50
C ALA A 145 -30.76 4.31 0.60
N ASP A 146 -31.67 4.27 1.57
CA ASP A 146 -32.50 5.43 1.89
C ASP A 146 -31.73 6.46 2.76
N GLN A 147 -32.39 7.56 3.13
CA GLN A 147 -31.79 8.58 4.01
C GLN A 147 -31.45 8.07 5.42
N SER A 148 -32.04 6.96 5.84
CA SER A 148 -31.73 6.28 7.11
C SER A 148 -30.61 5.25 6.94
N TYR A 149 -29.97 5.21 5.77
CA TYR A 149 -28.92 4.27 5.38
C TYR A 149 -29.40 2.82 5.36
N LYS A 150 -30.70 2.59 5.16
CA LYS A 150 -31.28 1.25 4.99
C LYS A 150 -31.22 0.80 3.54
N ALA A 151 -30.82 -0.45 3.32
CA ALA A 151 -30.72 -1.02 1.99
C ALA A 151 -32.07 -1.50 1.44
N HIS A 152 -32.33 -1.21 0.17
CA HIS A 152 -33.53 -1.62 -0.56
C HIS A 152 -33.12 -2.33 -1.85
N LEU A 153 -33.68 -3.52 -2.08
CA LEU A 153 -33.49 -4.26 -3.33
C LEU A 153 -34.75 -4.11 -4.19
N VAL A 154 -34.60 -3.61 -5.41
CA VAL A 154 -35.71 -3.40 -6.33
C VAL A 154 -35.40 -3.93 -7.73
N LYS A 155 -36.45 -4.14 -8.52
CA LYS A 155 -36.35 -4.44 -9.96
C LYS A 155 -37.24 -3.56 -10.81
N PHE A 156 -36.77 -3.29 -12.03
CA PHE A 156 -37.44 -2.53 -13.07
C PHE A 156 -37.60 -3.42 -14.31
N ALA A 157 -38.77 -4.05 -14.43
CA ALA A 157 -39.14 -4.82 -15.61
C ALA A 157 -39.83 -3.92 -16.64
N GLU A 158 -39.67 -4.22 -17.93
CA GLU A 158 -40.22 -3.39 -19.01
C GLU A 158 -41.74 -3.17 -18.86
N GLY A 159 -42.15 -1.90 -18.85
CA GLY A 159 -43.55 -1.50 -18.75
C GLY A 159 -44.21 -1.77 -17.39
N GLN A 160 -43.44 -2.15 -16.37
CA GLN A 160 -43.91 -2.32 -14.99
C GLN A 160 -43.35 -1.20 -14.09
N PRO A 161 -44.08 -0.78 -13.05
CA PRO A 161 -43.52 0.11 -12.04
C PRO A 161 -42.41 -0.61 -11.25
N MET A 162 -41.55 0.17 -10.56
CA MET A 162 -40.57 -0.33 -9.60
C MET A 162 -41.18 -1.34 -8.62
N GLN A 163 -40.52 -2.49 -8.42
CA GLN A 163 -40.95 -3.54 -7.50
C GLN A 163 -39.89 -3.83 -6.44
N GLU A 164 -40.28 -3.73 -5.17
CA GLU A 164 -39.44 -4.11 -4.02
C GLU A 164 -39.33 -5.63 -3.88
N ILE A 165 -38.13 -6.11 -3.53
CA ILE A 165 -37.84 -7.50 -3.19
C ILE A 165 -37.30 -7.54 -1.76
N SER A 166 -37.98 -8.25 -0.87
CA SER A 166 -37.53 -8.38 0.52
C SER A 166 -36.47 -9.48 0.64
N ALA A 167 -35.20 -9.08 0.71
CA ALA A 167 -34.05 -9.98 0.86
C ALA A 167 -33.45 -9.99 2.29
N GLY A 168 -33.98 -9.18 3.21
CA GLY A 168 -33.46 -9.08 4.58
C GLY A 168 -32.10 -8.36 4.65
N ILE A 169 -31.88 -7.37 3.78
CA ILE A 169 -30.62 -6.62 3.66
C ILE A 169 -30.69 -5.21 4.28
N GLU A 170 -31.82 -4.84 4.88
CA GLU A 170 -32.15 -3.45 5.23
C GLU A 170 -31.10 -2.82 6.15
N ASP A 171 -30.50 -3.60 7.07
CA ASP A 171 -29.48 -3.12 8.01
C ASP A 171 -28.05 -3.55 7.61
N ALA A 172 -27.87 -4.06 6.39
CA ALA A 172 -26.61 -4.65 5.91
C ALA A 172 -25.80 -3.72 5.00
N MET A 173 -26.20 -2.46 4.80
CA MET A 173 -25.61 -1.55 3.79
C MET A 173 -24.07 -1.50 3.83
N VAL A 174 -23.46 -1.37 5.02
CA VAL A 174 -21.99 -1.35 5.20
C VAL A 174 -21.30 -2.69 4.93
N LEU A 175 -22.07 -3.77 4.84
CA LEU A 175 -21.59 -5.13 4.61
C LEU A 175 -21.85 -5.60 3.17
N LEU A 176 -22.59 -4.86 2.34
CA LEU A 176 -22.92 -5.29 0.98
C LEU A 176 -21.72 -5.08 0.06
N ASN A 177 -21.49 -6.05 -0.84
CA ASN A 177 -20.30 -6.13 -1.70
C ASN A 177 -20.62 -6.39 -3.18
N GLY A 178 -21.89 -6.43 -3.58
CA GLY A 178 -22.26 -6.61 -4.99
C GLY A 178 -23.69 -7.11 -5.19
N LEU A 179 -24.09 -7.19 -6.46
CA LEU A 179 -25.36 -7.73 -6.92
C LEU A 179 -25.14 -8.43 -8.26
N TYR A 180 -25.54 -9.70 -8.35
CA TYR A 180 -25.36 -10.51 -9.55
C TYR A 180 -26.66 -11.27 -9.86
N VAL A 181 -26.99 -11.39 -11.16
CA VAL A 181 -28.23 -12.05 -11.62
C VAL A 181 -27.89 -13.15 -12.61
N SER A 182 -28.28 -14.39 -12.31
CA SER A 182 -28.12 -15.53 -13.22
C SER A 182 -29.10 -15.45 -14.40
N GLU A 183 -28.86 -16.26 -15.44
CA GLU A 183 -29.73 -16.31 -16.62
C GLU A 183 -31.19 -16.64 -16.31
N ASP A 184 -31.45 -17.42 -15.25
CA ASP A 184 -32.80 -17.76 -14.81
C ASP A 184 -33.45 -16.71 -13.89
N GLY A 185 -32.72 -15.65 -13.51
CA GLY A 185 -33.21 -14.56 -12.67
C GLY A 185 -32.98 -14.74 -11.16
N THR A 186 -32.20 -15.74 -10.75
CA THR A 186 -31.75 -15.90 -9.35
C THR A 186 -30.71 -14.83 -9.01
N LEU A 187 -30.84 -14.21 -7.84
CA LEU A 187 -29.94 -13.15 -7.37
C LEU A 187 -28.90 -13.69 -6.40
N PHE A 188 -27.67 -13.21 -6.53
CA PHE A 188 -26.58 -13.45 -5.60
C PHE A 188 -26.10 -12.11 -5.05
N ILE A 189 -26.19 -11.95 -3.73
CA ILE A 189 -25.89 -10.70 -3.03
C ILE A 189 -24.79 -10.98 -1.99
N PRO A 190 -23.51 -10.76 -2.34
CA PRO A 190 -22.42 -10.79 -1.38
C PRO A 190 -22.64 -9.81 -0.23
N SER A 191 -22.56 -10.29 1.01
CA SER A 191 -22.71 -9.49 2.22
C SER A 191 -21.86 -10.04 3.38
N GLY A 192 -20.80 -9.32 3.76
CA GLY A 192 -19.92 -9.70 4.86
C GLY A 192 -19.29 -11.09 4.66
N ASP A 193 -19.61 -12.03 5.54
CA ASP A 193 -19.11 -13.42 5.53
C ASP A 193 -20.05 -14.41 4.80
N GLN A 194 -21.04 -13.90 4.07
CA GLN A 194 -22.00 -14.74 3.33
C GLN A 194 -22.41 -14.15 1.98
N VAL A 195 -23.00 -14.98 1.12
CA VAL A 195 -23.70 -14.60 -0.10
C VAL A 195 -25.17 -14.95 0.08
N ILE A 196 -26.05 -13.97 -0.01
CA ILE A 196 -27.50 -14.17 0.08
C ILE A 196 -28.00 -14.55 -1.31
N VAL A 197 -28.61 -15.74 -1.44
CA VAL A 197 -29.19 -16.23 -2.70
C VAL A 197 -30.70 -16.03 -2.65
N VAL A 198 -31.24 -15.25 -3.58
CA VAL A 198 -32.68 -14.95 -3.68
C VAL A 198 -33.23 -15.58 -4.96
N GLY A 199 -34.22 -16.45 -4.81
CA GLY A 199 -34.86 -17.13 -5.92
C GLY A 199 -35.68 -16.18 -6.81
N THR A 200 -36.12 -16.68 -7.95
CA THR A 200 -36.92 -15.92 -8.93
C THR A 200 -38.27 -15.43 -8.39
N ASP A 201 -38.77 -16.06 -7.32
CA ASP A 201 -39.98 -15.66 -6.59
C ASP A 201 -39.73 -14.54 -5.56
N GLY A 202 -38.48 -14.09 -5.41
CA GLY A 202 -38.08 -13.05 -4.47
C GLY A 202 -37.83 -13.56 -3.04
N VAL A 203 -37.80 -14.88 -2.82
CA VAL A 203 -37.56 -15.49 -1.51
C VAL A 203 -36.09 -15.88 -1.35
N VAL A 204 -35.52 -15.63 -0.16
CA VAL A 204 -34.16 -16.10 0.17
C VAL A 204 -34.14 -17.63 0.22
N GLU A 205 -33.42 -18.25 -0.70
CA GLU A 205 -33.30 -19.72 -0.80
C GLU A 205 -32.19 -20.25 0.11
N LYS A 206 -31.05 -19.55 0.16
CA LYS A 206 -29.85 -20.01 0.86
C LYS A 206 -28.93 -18.84 1.20
N LYS A 207 -28.07 -19.05 2.19
CA LYS A 207 -26.89 -18.21 2.45
C LYS A 207 -25.63 -19.06 2.30
N LEU A 208 -24.75 -18.68 1.38
CA LEU A 208 -23.51 -19.39 1.10
C LEU A 208 -22.36 -18.75 1.89
N PRO A 209 -21.43 -19.52 2.48
CA PRO A 209 -20.25 -18.94 3.13
C PRO A 209 -19.36 -18.17 2.15
N GLN A 210 -18.72 -17.09 2.61
CA GLN A 210 -17.58 -16.45 1.94
C GLN A 210 -16.61 -15.84 2.97
N ARG A 211 -15.41 -15.46 2.53
CA ARG A 211 -14.50 -14.61 3.31
C ARG A 211 -14.92 -13.15 3.17
N ASN A 212 -15.12 -12.45 4.28
CA ASN A 212 -15.30 -11.01 4.26
C ASN A 212 -14.02 -10.30 3.79
N SER A 213 -14.10 -9.55 2.69
CA SER A 213 -12.99 -8.73 2.18
C SER A 213 -12.73 -7.49 3.04
N HIS A 214 -13.68 -7.10 3.91
CA HIS A 214 -13.68 -5.84 4.67
C HIS A 214 -13.53 -4.60 3.78
N SER A 215 -13.90 -4.73 2.50
CA SER A 215 -13.75 -3.70 1.48
C SER A 215 -14.94 -3.76 0.54
N ASN A 216 -15.65 -2.63 0.39
CA ASN A 216 -16.67 -2.42 -0.64
C ASN A 216 -16.07 -1.77 -1.91
N PHE A 217 -14.73 -1.79 -2.05
CA PHE A 217 -14.05 -1.07 -3.11
C PHE A 217 -13.83 -1.89 -4.38
N CYS A 218 -14.07 -3.20 -4.40
CA CYS A 218 -13.76 -4.07 -5.54
C CYS A 218 -14.75 -5.22 -5.68
N ASP A 219 -14.96 -5.65 -6.93
CA ASP A 219 -15.87 -6.74 -7.29
C ASP A 219 -15.16 -8.09 -7.37
N SER A 220 -14.86 -8.70 -6.22
CA SER A 220 -14.18 -10.00 -6.14
C SER A 220 -15.12 -11.20 -6.34
N HIS A 221 -16.18 -11.01 -7.14
CA HIS A 221 -17.25 -11.98 -7.39
C HIS A 221 -17.62 -11.95 -8.86
N THR A 222 -18.11 -13.07 -9.38
CA THR A 222 -18.67 -13.09 -10.76
C THR A 222 -19.61 -14.27 -10.95
N LEU A 223 -20.50 -14.15 -11.95
CA LEU A 223 -21.30 -15.25 -12.47
C LEU A 223 -20.71 -15.76 -13.78
N THR A 224 -20.40 -17.05 -13.79
CA THR A 224 -20.06 -17.81 -14.99
C THR A 224 -21.29 -18.60 -15.48
N ALA A 225 -21.18 -19.37 -16.56
CA ALA A 225 -22.32 -20.06 -17.16
C ALA A 225 -23.06 -21.00 -16.18
N ASN A 226 -22.34 -21.72 -15.32
CA ASN A 226 -22.92 -22.68 -14.37
C ASN A 226 -22.47 -22.47 -12.93
N SER A 227 -21.70 -21.42 -12.65
CA SER A 227 -21.12 -21.20 -11.32
C SER A 227 -21.10 -19.75 -10.84
N PHE A 228 -21.23 -19.58 -9.53
CA PHE A 228 -20.99 -18.32 -8.83
C PHE A 228 -19.63 -18.36 -8.14
N MET A 229 -18.84 -17.30 -8.32
CA MET A 229 -17.49 -17.15 -7.77
C MET A 229 -17.51 -16.14 -6.61
N THR A 230 -16.84 -16.47 -5.50
CA THR A 230 -16.66 -15.57 -4.34
C THR A 230 -15.32 -15.80 -3.66
N THR A 231 -14.99 -15.00 -2.66
CA THR A 231 -13.76 -15.06 -1.86
C THR A 231 -13.84 -16.15 -0.78
N GLY A 232 -12.71 -16.83 -0.55
CA GLY A 232 -12.52 -17.78 0.56
C GLY A 232 -11.18 -17.55 1.27
N ASP A 233 -10.93 -18.32 2.33
CA ASP A 233 -9.73 -18.13 3.17
C ASP A 233 -8.41 -18.43 2.45
N ARG A 234 -8.43 -19.34 1.47
CA ARG A 234 -7.22 -19.85 0.79
C ARG A 234 -7.27 -19.72 -0.73
N GLY A 235 -8.25 -19.00 -1.26
CA GLY A 235 -8.53 -18.91 -2.68
C GLY A 235 -9.98 -18.49 -2.95
N PHE A 236 -10.36 -18.45 -4.22
CA PHE A 236 -11.75 -18.20 -4.63
C PHE A 236 -12.59 -19.47 -4.49
N LEU A 237 -13.79 -19.32 -3.92
CA LEU A 237 -14.79 -20.38 -3.82
C LEU A 237 -15.64 -20.40 -5.09
N ARG A 238 -15.86 -21.59 -5.64
CA ARG A 238 -16.77 -21.81 -6.76
C ARG A 238 -18.00 -22.57 -6.29
N TYR A 239 -19.17 -21.97 -6.44
CA TYR A 239 -20.46 -22.60 -6.15
C TYR A 239 -21.17 -23.02 -7.44
N ASP A 240 -21.83 -24.16 -7.43
CA ASP A 240 -22.72 -24.59 -8.51
C ASP A 240 -24.04 -23.80 -8.50
N LEU A 241 -24.48 -23.23 -9.62
CA LEU A 241 -25.71 -22.43 -9.64
C LEU A 241 -26.97 -23.25 -9.39
N LYS A 242 -27.01 -24.53 -9.75
CA LYS A 242 -28.21 -25.37 -9.62
C LYS A 242 -28.37 -25.98 -8.24
N SER A 243 -27.29 -26.52 -7.70
CA SER A 243 -27.30 -27.21 -6.39
C SER A 243 -26.89 -26.30 -5.23
N LEU A 244 -26.31 -25.14 -5.52
CA LEU A 244 -25.74 -24.21 -4.55
C LEU A 244 -24.69 -24.86 -3.64
N ALA A 245 -24.05 -25.94 -4.11
CA ALA A 245 -22.99 -26.65 -3.41
C ALA A 245 -21.63 -26.05 -3.80
N GLU A 246 -20.70 -26.01 -2.84
CA GLU A 246 -19.30 -25.68 -3.12
C GLU A 246 -18.70 -26.78 -4.00
N LYS A 247 -18.16 -26.40 -5.16
CA LYS A 247 -17.47 -27.30 -6.09
C LYS A 247 -16.00 -27.43 -5.73
N GLU A 248 -15.33 -26.30 -5.53
CA GLU A 248 -13.88 -26.23 -5.36
C GLU A 248 -13.41 -24.90 -4.74
N VAL A 249 -12.14 -24.89 -4.32
CA VAL A 249 -11.39 -23.70 -3.91
C VAL A 249 -10.24 -23.52 -4.89
N ILE A 250 -10.27 -22.44 -5.67
CA ILE A 250 -9.25 -22.09 -6.67
C ILE A 250 -8.19 -21.21 -5.99
N PRO A 251 -6.91 -21.63 -5.94
CA PRO A 251 -5.86 -20.85 -5.32
C PRO A 251 -5.75 -19.45 -5.91
N PHE A 252 -5.40 -18.49 -5.06
CA PHE A 252 -5.04 -17.14 -5.51
C PHE A 252 -3.90 -17.18 -6.54
N GLN A 253 -3.92 -16.21 -7.45
CA GLN A 253 -2.92 -16.04 -8.50
C GLN A 253 -1.62 -15.44 -7.93
N THR A 254 -1.73 -14.43 -7.07
CA THR A 254 -0.58 -13.76 -6.44
C THR A 254 -0.45 -14.19 -4.98
N ASP A 255 -1.35 -13.70 -4.12
CA ASP A 255 -1.40 -13.98 -2.68
C ASP A 255 -2.78 -13.58 -2.14
N GLU A 256 -2.92 -13.44 -0.82
CA GLU A 256 -4.19 -13.05 -0.22
C GLU A 256 -4.73 -11.68 -0.68
N SER A 257 -3.90 -10.81 -1.26
CA SER A 257 -4.34 -9.53 -1.82
C SER A 257 -5.28 -9.67 -3.02
N ASP A 258 -5.35 -10.85 -3.64
CA ASP A 258 -6.30 -11.13 -4.74
C ASP A 258 -7.77 -11.04 -4.29
N VAL A 259 -8.05 -11.10 -2.99
CA VAL A 259 -9.39 -10.79 -2.44
C VAL A 259 -9.79 -9.32 -2.61
N TYR A 260 -8.86 -8.48 -3.08
CA TYR A 260 -9.09 -7.07 -3.45
C TYR A 260 -9.06 -6.84 -4.96
N GLY A 261 -8.90 -7.92 -5.76
CA GLY A 261 -9.00 -7.88 -7.21
C GLY A 261 -10.44 -7.95 -7.69
N SER A 262 -10.65 -7.67 -8.98
CA SER A 262 -11.97 -7.82 -9.61
C SER A 262 -12.05 -9.09 -10.44
N LEU A 263 -13.10 -9.89 -10.22
CA LEU A 263 -13.42 -11.02 -11.06
C LEU A 263 -14.36 -10.62 -12.19
N ALA A 264 -14.18 -11.22 -13.36
CA ALA A 264 -15.09 -11.06 -14.49
C ALA A 264 -15.38 -12.39 -15.16
N ARG A 265 -16.57 -12.53 -15.73
CA ARG A 265 -17.00 -13.75 -16.43
C ARG A 265 -16.20 -13.95 -17.74
N GLY A 266 -15.82 -15.18 -18.04
CA GLY A 266 -15.27 -15.58 -19.34
C GLY A 266 -16.28 -16.36 -20.19
N GLU A 267 -15.80 -17.03 -21.23
CA GLU A 267 -16.61 -17.94 -22.04
C GLU A 267 -16.91 -19.22 -21.25
N GLY A 268 -18.18 -19.62 -21.15
CA GLY A 268 -18.57 -20.80 -20.36
C GLY A 268 -18.30 -20.62 -18.86
N ASP A 269 -17.53 -21.53 -18.27
CA ASP A 269 -17.13 -21.50 -16.85
C ASP A 269 -15.70 -20.93 -16.63
N ASP A 270 -15.12 -20.34 -17.66
CA ASP A 270 -13.91 -19.54 -17.57
C ASP A 270 -14.16 -18.24 -16.80
N PHE A 271 -13.12 -17.69 -16.20
CA PHE A 271 -13.20 -16.38 -15.57
C PHE A 271 -11.85 -15.67 -15.58
N TYR A 272 -11.91 -14.37 -15.32
CA TYR A 272 -10.76 -13.50 -15.25
C TYR A 272 -10.62 -12.89 -13.86
N LEU A 273 -9.39 -12.54 -13.48
CA LEU A 273 -9.03 -11.75 -12.32
C LEU A 273 -8.21 -10.55 -12.78
N ALA A 274 -8.65 -9.33 -12.46
CA ALA A 274 -7.81 -8.14 -12.51
C ALA A 274 -7.25 -7.83 -11.11
N ASN A 275 -5.93 -7.74 -11.00
CA ASN A 275 -5.21 -7.29 -9.80
C ASN A 275 -4.00 -6.43 -10.21
N THR A 276 -3.12 -6.12 -9.25
CA THR A 276 -1.92 -5.30 -9.52
C THR A 276 -0.88 -5.96 -10.42
N LYS A 277 -0.96 -7.29 -10.61
CA LYS A 277 -0.10 -8.07 -11.52
C LYS A 277 -0.67 -8.17 -12.93
N GLY A 278 -1.93 -7.80 -13.13
CA GLY A 278 -2.54 -7.66 -14.45
C GLY A 278 -3.91 -8.30 -14.56
N ILE A 279 -4.24 -8.75 -15.77
CA ILE A 279 -5.47 -9.51 -16.04
C ILE A 279 -5.08 -10.96 -16.29
N HIS A 280 -5.61 -11.83 -15.45
CA HIS A 280 -5.32 -13.26 -15.43
C HIS A 280 -6.56 -14.06 -15.80
N HIS A 281 -6.39 -15.11 -16.59
CA HIS A 281 -7.44 -16.03 -17.02
C HIS A 281 -7.30 -17.35 -16.29
N MET A 282 -8.43 -17.92 -15.89
CA MET A 282 -8.56 -19.29 -15.41
C MET A 282 -9.57 -20.00 -16.29
N ALA A 283 -9.09 -20.99 -17.05
CA ALA A 283 -9.94 -21.86 -17.85
C ALA A 283 -10.84 -22.75 -16.99
N ASP A 284 -11.97 -23.19 -17.53
CA ASP A 284 -12.82 -24.19 -16.90
C ASP A 284 -12.03 -25.48 -16.60
N GLN A 285 -12.14 -25.96 -15.36
CA GLN A 285 -11.37 -27.08 -14.81
C GLN A 285 -9.84 -26.91 -14.89
N GLY A 286 -9.38 -25.68 -15.15
CA GLY A 286 -7.97 -25.30 -15.14
C GLY A 286 -7.39 -25.35 -13.73
N THR A 287 -6.08 -25.53 -13.66
CA THR A 287 -5.33 -25.53 -12.39
C THR A 287 -4.23 -24.47 -12.33
N MET A 288 -4.08 -23.69 -13.40
CA MET A 288 -3.05 -22.67 -13.53
C MET A 288 -3.64 -21.40 -14.13
N TRP A 289 -3.19 -20.27 -13.58
CA TRP A 289 -3.52 -18.94 -14.09
C TRP A 289 -2.66 -18.60 -15.31
N GLU A 290 -3.30 -18.09 -16.36
CA GLU A 290 -2.62 -17.49 -17.51
C GLU A 290 -2.66 -15.96 -17.38
N THR A 291 -1.53 -15.27 -17.56
CA THR A 291 -1.52 -13.79 -17.55
C THR A 291 -1.68 -13.28 -18.98
N ILE A 292 -2.81 -12.64 -19.25
CA ILE A 292 -3.19 -12.14 -20.57
C ILE A 292 -2.75 -10.68 -20.77
N VAL A 293 -2.86 -9.88 -19.70
CA VAL A 293 -2.36 -8.50 -19.65
C VAL A 293 -1.35 -8.39 -18.52
N ASP A 294 -0.13 -7.98 -18.83
CA ASP A 294 0.92 -7.73 -17.83
C ASP A 294 0.67 -6.38 -17.13
N GLY A 295 0.33 -6.42 -15.84
CA GLY A 295 0.02 -5.23 -15.04
C GLY A 295 1.21 -4.29 -14.85
N SER A 296 2.45 -4.78 -14.98
CA SER A 296 3.66 -3.96 -14.80
C SER A 296 3.83 -2.86 -15.84
N LEU A 297 3.08 -2.93 -16.94
CA LEU A 297 3.19 -2.01 -18.08
C LEU A 297 2.02 -1.02 -18.19
N ASN A 298 1.17 -0.94 -17.17
CA ASN A 298 -0.05 -0.12 -17.19
C ASN A 298 -0.48 0.33 -15.79
N SER A 299 -1.59 1.05 -15.75
CA SER A 299 -2.14 1.69 -14.55
C SER A 299 -2.45 0.72 -13.40
N MET A 300 -2.64 -0.59 -13.66
CA MET A 300 -2.93 -1.58 -12.60
C MET A 300 -1.81 -1.73 -11.57
N SER A 301 -0.56 -1.47 -11.96
CA SER A 301 0.59 -1.56 -11.04
C SER A 301 0.83 -0.30 -10.21
N MET A 302 0.09 0.78 -10.45
CA MET A 302 0.24 2.03 -9.71
C MET A 302 -0.36 1.91 -8.31
N PRO A 303 0.39 2.23 -7.24
CA PRO A 303 -0.16 2.31 -5.89
C PRO A 303 -1.32 3.30 -5.72
N SER A 304 -1.39 4.35 -6.56
CA SER A 304 -2.52 5.28 -6.56
C SER A 304 -3.81 4.70 -7.14
N ALA A 305 -3.74 3.58 -7.87
CA ALA A 305 -4.85 2.97 -8.57
C ALA A 305 -5.49 1.83 -7.76
N TYR A 306 -6.80 1.90 -7.59
CA TYR A 306 -7.61 0.86 -6.95
C TYR A 306 -8.62 0.31 -7.95
N VAL A 307 -8.49 -0.98 -8.27
CA VAL A 307 -9.41 -1.69 -9.16
C VAL A 307 -10.81 -1.72 -8.55
N LYS A 308 -11.81 -1.24 -9.30
CA LYS A 308 -13.23 -1.34 -8.96
C LYS A 308 -13.84 -2.57 -9.59
N ARG A 309 -13.83 -2.61 -10.92
CA ARG A 309 -14.48 -3.66 -11.70
C ARG A 309 -13.78 -3.91 -13.04
N LEU A 310 -13.54 -5.19 -13.34
CA LEU A 310 -13.17 -5.70 -14.64
C LEU A 310 -14.44 -6.08 -15.41
N LEU A 311 -14.53 -5.68 -16.67
CA LEU A 311 -15.62 -6.00 -17.58
C LEU A 311 -15.02 -6.57 -18.86
N VAL A 312 -15.52 -7.73 -19.32
CA VAL A 312 -15.03 -8.37 -20.55
C VAL A 312 -15.89 -7.89 -21.72
N GLY A 313 -15.25 -7.23 -22.69
CA GLY A 313 -15.89 -6.74 -23.90
C GLY A 313 -16.14 -7.84 -24.95
N ASN A 314 -16.86 -7.50 -26.02
CA ASN A 314 -17.28 -8.45 -27.04
C ASN A 314 -16.16 -8.87 -28.02
N ASP A 315 -15.08 -8.09 -28.14
CA ASP A 315 -13.99 -8.29 -29.10
C ASP A 315 -12.68 -8.82 -28.45
N ASN A 316 -12.79 -9.57 -27.35
CA ASN A 316 -11.66 -9.95 -26.47
C ASN A 316 -10.92 -8.74 -25.86
N ASP A 317 -11.60 -7.61 -25.78
CA ASP A 317 -11.15 -6.43 -25.06
C ASP A 317 -11.51 -6.52 -23.59
N PHE A 318 -10.78 -5.79 -22.75
CA PHE A 318 -11.11 -5.64 -21.34
C PHE A 318 -11.36 -4.17 -21.02
N TYR A 319 -12.31 -3.91 -20.13
CA TYR A 319 -12.51 -2.60 -19.54
C TYR A 319 -12.26 -2.68 -18.05
N LEU A 320 -11.42 -1.80 -17.53
CA LEU A 320 -11.13 -1.69 -16.12
C LEU A 320 -11.63 -0.35 -15.61
N TRP A 321 -12.65 -0.40 -14.77
CA TRP A 321 -13.02 0.73 -13.93
C TRP A 321 -12.14 0.70 -12.69
N TYR A 322 -11.44 1.79 -12.43
CA TYR A 322 -10.57 1.94 -11.27
C TYR A 322 -10.68 3.37 -10.73
N SER A 323 -10.24 3.59 -9.50
CA SER A 323 -10.06 4.93 -8.96
C SER A 323 -8.57 5.23 -8.83
N GLU A 324 -8.15 6.41 -9.27
CA GLU A 324 -6.80 6.92 -9.10
C GLU A 324 -6.84 8.20 -8.28
N SER A 325 -6.30 8.19 -7.06
CA SER A 325 -6.35 9.36 -6.15
C SER A 325 -7.76 9.98 -6.03
N GLU A 326 -8.76 9.13 -5.75
CA GLU A 326 -10.22 9.43 -5.68
C GLU A 326 -10.93 9.66 -7.03
N GLU A 327 -10.21 10.02 -8.10
CA GLU A 327 -10.81 10.18 -9.44
C GLU A 327 -11.19 8.82 -10.01
N GLN A 328 -12.45 8.65 -10.40
CA GLN A 328 -12.88 7.46 -11.13
C GLN A 328 -12.36 7.53 -12.56
N LYS A 329 -11.83 6.42 -13.09
CA LYS A 329 -11.29 6.31 -14.44
C LYS A 329 -11.71 5.00 -15.09
N LEU A 330 -11.78 5.00 -16.42
CA LEU A 330 -12.07 3.81 -17.21
C LEU A 330 -10.95 3.61 -18.24
N ALA A 331 -10.32 2.45 -18.20
CA ALA A 331 -9.33 2.02 -19.18
C ALA A 331 -9.90 0.90 -20.05
N ARG A 332 -9.56 0.90 -21.35
CA ARG A 332 -9.79 -0.20 -22.29
C ARG A 332 -8.46 -0.84 -22.65
N TYR A 333 -8.38 -2.17 -22.60
CA TYR A 333 -7.22 -2.94 -23.02
C TYR A 333 -7.56 -3.66 -24.33
N THR A 334 -6.77 -3.38 -25.37
CA THR A 334 -6.92 -3.96 -26.72
C THR A 334 -5.63 -4.65 -27.12
N TYR A 335 -5.71 -5.76 -27.84
CA TYR A 335 -4.51 -6.48 -28.30
C TYR A 335 -3.86 -5.78 -29.51
N ASP A 336 -2.60 -5.37 -29.37
CA ASP A 336 -1.79 -4.82 -30.44
C ASP A 336 -0.74 -5.86 -30.90
N PRO A 337 -0.87 -6.44 -32.12
CA PRO A 337 0.05 -7.47 -32.64
C PRO A 337 1.44 -6.93 -32.98
N ASP A 338 1.62 -5.62 -33.14
CA ASP A 338 2.88 -5.00 -33.54
C ASP A 338 3.71 -4.48 -32.35
N MET A 339 3.09 -4.36 -31.17
CA MET A 339 3.74 -3.85 -29.97
C MET A 339 4.75 -4.87 -29.39
N PRO A 340 5.99 -4.47 -29.04
CA PRO A 340 6.97 -5.37 -28.43
C PRO A 340 6.47 -6.03 -27.14
N THR A 341 6.62 -7.35 -27.01
CA THR A 341 6.17 -8.10 -25.82
C THR A 341 7.10 -7.95 -24.62
N ILE A 342 8.38 -7.66 -24.85
CA ILE A 342 9.39 -7.57 -23.79
C ILE A 342 10.16 -6.25 -23.96
N PRO A 343 10.26 -5.43 -22.89
CA PRO A 343 11.13 -4.26 -22.90
C PRO A 343 12.58 -4.62 -23.24
N SER A 344 13.29 -3.74 -23.94
CA SER A 344 14.66 -3.99 -24.40
C SER A 344 15.74 -3.73 -23.34
N LYS A 345 15.39 -2.99 -22.29
CA LYS A 345 16.26 -2.65 -21.15
C LYS A 345 15.57 -3.05 -19.84
N THR A 346 16.37 -3.42 -18.84
CA THR A 346 15.90 -3.62 -17.47
C THR A 346 16.65 -2.64 -16.56
N LEU A 347 15.92 -1.73 -15.93
CA LEU A 347 16.39 -0.90 -14.83
C LEU A 347 16.07 -1.61 -13.51
N THR A 348 17.08 -1.86 -12.68
CA THR A 348 16.92 -2.49 -11.37
C THR A 348 16.92 -1.45 -10.26
N VAL A 349 15.90 -1.49 -9.41
CA VAL A 349 15.73 -0.60 -8.25
C VAL A 349 15.62 -1.47 -7.00
N TYR A 350 16.65 -1.43 -6.16
CA TYR A 350 16.71 -2.24 -4.94
C TYR A 350 16.40 -1.41 -3.70
N GLY A 351 15.59 -1.93 -2.78
CA GLY A 351 15.42 -1.35 -1.45
C GLY A 351 15.44 -2.44 -0.38
N LEU A 352 15.82 -2.08 0.85
CA LEU A 352 15.76 -3.02 1.97
C LEU A 352 14.34 -3.50 2.27
N ASN A 353 13.37 -2.60 2.15
CA ASN A 353 11.95 -2.88 2.35
C ASN A 353 11.13 -1.95 1.45
N LEU A 354 10.82 -2.40 0.22
CA LEU A 354 10.05 -1.58 -0.72
C LEU A 354 8.56 -1.55 -0.38
N SER A 355 8.08 -2.40 0.54
CA SER A 355 6.69 -2.37 1.00
C SER A 355 6.26 -0.99 1.51
N GLU A 356 7.20 -0.22 2.07
CA GLU A 356 6.97 1.12 2.66
C GLU A 356 7.19 2.29 1.68
N ASN A 357 7.63 2.04 0.43
CA ASN A 357 7.94 3.09 -0.55
C ASN A 357 6.94 3.14 -1.71
N GLN A 358 5.71 3.57 -1.43
CA GLN A 358 4.64 3.67 -2.44
C GLN A 358 4.98 4.66 -3.56
N THR A 359 5.65 5.77 -3.23
CA THR A 359 6.09 6.78 -4.20
C THR A 359 7.15 6.22 -5.16
N VAL A 360 8.06 5.35 -4.70
CA VAL A 360 9.04 4.70 -5.59
C VAL A 360 8.35 3.69 -6.51
N LYS A 361 7.38 2.92 -6.00
CA LYS A 361 6.55 2.02 -6.81
C LYS A 361 5.73 2.77 -7.86
N GLN A 362 5.13 3.91 -7.47
CA GLN A 362 4.42 4.80 -8.38
C GLN A 362 5.35 5.34 -9.48
N ALA A 363 6.55 5.77 -9.10
CA ALA A 363 7.55 6.21 -10.07
C ALA A 363 7.91 5.09 -11.05
N ALA A 364 8.12 3.86 -10.58
CA ALA A 364 8.41 2.70 -11.43
C ALA A 364 7.28 2.39 -12.42
N ALA A 365 6.03 2.37 -11.96
CA ALA A 365 4.87 2.14 -12.83
C ALA A 365 4.75 3.23 -13.90
N LEU A 366 4.74 4.50 -13.49
CA LEU A 366 4.63 5.64 -14.41
C LEU A 366 5.82 5.74 -15.38
N PHE A 367 7.04 5.43 -14.93
CA PHE A 367 8.23 5.45 -15.77
C PHE A 367 8.14 4.38 -16.87
N GLN A 368 7.69 3.15 -16.56
CA GLN A 368 7.50 2.10 -17.57
C GLN A 368 6.42 2.46 -18.59
N MET A 369 5.37 3.17 -18.18
CA MET A 369 4.33 3.65 -19.09
C MET A 369 4.86 4.70 -20.08
N GLU A 370 5.80 5.56 -19.65
CA GLU A 370 6.42 6.58 -20.52
C GLU A 370 7.62 6.06 -21.32
N HIS A 371 8.24 4.97 -20.84
CA HIS A 371 9.40 4.32 -21.44
C HIS A 371 9.10 2.85 -21.73
N PRO A 372 8.27 2.52 -22.74
CA PRO A 372 7.83 1.16 -23.01
C PRO A 372 8.96 0.20 -23.43
N ASP A 373 10.15 0.74 -23.71
CA ASP A 373 11.40 0.01 -23.96
C ASP A 373 12.18 -0.35 -22.69
N VAL A 374 11.76 0.13 -21.52
CA VAL A 374 12.37 -0.11 -20.20
C VAL A 374 11.42 -0.90 -19.29
N ARG A 375 11.92 -1.99 -18.72
CA ARG A 375 11.31 -2.66 -17.57
C ARG A 375 11.97 -2.13 -16.30
N VAL A 376 11.17 -1.73 -15.31
CA VAL A 376 11.66 -1.39 -13.98
C VAL A 376 11.42 -2.56 -13.05
N GLU A 377 12.50 -3.22 -12.64
CA GLU A 377 12.48 -4.34 -11.71
C GLU A 377 12.73 -3.84 -10.29
N LEU A 378 11.70 -3.93 -9.46
CA LEU A 378 11.75 -3.58 -8.05
C LEU A 378 12.18 -4.80 -7.23
N ILE A 379 13.33 -4.69 -6.57
CA ILE A 379 13.94 -5.76 -5.78
C ILE A 379 13.75 -5.42 -4.30
N ASP A 380 12.88 -6.19 -3.63
CA ASP A 380 12.66 -6.07 -2.19
C ASP A 380 13.61 -7.02 -1.43
N GLY A 381 14.66 -6.45 -0.82
CA GLY A 381 15.71 -7.21 -0.16
C GLY A 381 15.20 -8.07 1.01
N ALA A 382 14.24 -7.59 1.79
CA ALA A 382 13.64 -8.35 2.88
C ALA A 382 12.88 -9.56 2.34
N GLY A 383 12.14 -9.38 1.23
CA GLY A 383 11.45 -10.47 0.54
C GLY A 383 12.41 -11.51 -0.06
N GLU A 384 13.44 -11.09 -0.79
CA GLU A 384 14.33 -11.99 -1.52
C GLU A 384 15.29 -12.78 -0.63
N SER A 385 15.83 -12.14 0.41
CA SER A 385 16.80 -12.79 1.30
C SER A 385 16.18 -13.95 2.08
N GLY A 386 14.84 -14.00 2.20
CA GLY A 386 14.12 -14.93 3.07
C GLY A 386 14.52 -14.82 4.54
N SER A 387 15.28 -13.77 4.90
CA SER A 387 15.78 -13.50 6.24
C SER A 387 14.91 -12.46 6.90
N THR A 388 14.57 -12.69 8.17
CA THR A 388 13.90 -11.68 9.00
C THR A 388 14.90 -10.66 9.57
N LEU A 389 16.22 -10.84 9.35
CA LEU A 389 17.27 -9.98 9.89
C LEU A 389 17.79 -9.02 8.81
N LYS A 390 17.57 -7.72 9.03
CA LYS A 390 18.05 -6.64 8.13
C LYS A 390 19.55 -6.72 7.84
N SER A 391 20.37 -7.12 8.82
CA SER A 391 21.83 -7.23 8.67
C SER A 391 22.26 -8.30 7.65
N ASP A 392 21.53 -9.40 7.54
CA ASP A 392 21.82 -10.44 6.55
C ASP A 392 21.47 -9.96 5.14
N THR A 393 20.33 -9.25 5.00
CA THR A 393 19.91 -8.61 3.76
C THR A 393 20.95 -7.58 3.28
N ILE A 394 21.44 -6.71 4.16
CA ILE A 394 22.48 -5.72 3.85
C ILE A 394 23.79 -6.40 3.42
N ARG A 395 24.18 -7.49 4.09
CA ARG A 395 25.38 -8.24 3.73
C ARG A 395 25.25 -8.88 2.33
N SER A 396 24.07 -9.40 2.00
CA SER A 396 23.79 -9.95 0.67
C SER A 396 23.93 -8.87 -0.41
N LEU A 397 23.30 -7.71 -0.21
CA LEU A 397 23.43 -6.55 -1.10
C LEU A 397 24.90 -6.15 -1.30
N ASN A 398 25.66 -6.01 -0.22
CA ASN A 398 27.07 -5.63 -0.30
C ASN A 398 27.89 -6.64 -1.12
N ALA A 399 27.60 -7.94 -1.01
CA ALA A 399 28.27 -8.95 -1.81
C ALA A 399 27.92 -8.84 -3.31
N GLU A 400 26.67 -8.50 -3.65
CA GLU A 400 26.23 -8.30 -5.04
C GLU A 400 26.85 -7.05 -5.67
N LEU A 401 26.86 -5.94 -4.93
CA LEU A 401 27.53 -4.70 -5.35
C LEU A 401 29.01 -4.95 -5.67
N LEU A 402 29.74 -5.65 -4.80
CA LEU A 402 31.16 -5.99 -4.99
C LEU A 402 31.41 -6.93 -6.18
N ASN A 403 30.44 -7.78 -6.53
CA ASN A 403 30.54 -8.72 -7.64
C ASN A 403 30.19 -8.11 -9.01
N GLY A 404 29.85 -6.81 -9.07
CA GLY A 404 29.49 -6.13 -10.32
C GLY A 404 28.08 -6.49 -10.85
N ASN A 405 27.24 -7.04 -9.97
CA ASN A 405 25.83 -7.32 -10.23
C ASN A 405 24.92 -6.40 -9.40
N GLY A 406 25.43 -5.22 -9.02
CA GLY A 406 24.67 -4.24 -8.25
C GLY A 406 23.46 -3.71 -9.00
N ALA A 407 22.40 -3.41 -8.26
CA ALA A 407 21.24 -2.70 -8.80
C ALA A 407 21.63 -1.32 -9.36
N ASP A 408 20.87 -0.81 -10.33
CA ASP A 408 21.15 0.48 -10.96
C ASP A 408 20.81 1.66 -10.05
N VAL A 409 19.74 1.52 -9.26
CA VAL A 409 19.29 2.50 -8.25
C VAL A 409 19.12 1.79 -6.90
N LEU A 410 19.53 2.45 -5.82
CA LEU A 410 19.25 2.04 -4.45
C LEU A 410 18.24 2.98 -3.81
N VAL A 411 17.25 2.41 -3.12
CA VAL A 411 16.47 3.06 -2.08
C VAL A 411 17.22 2.86 -0.77
N LEU A 412 17.84 3.94 -0.29
CA LEU A 412 18.85 3.96 0.76
C LEU A 412 18.30 3.97 2.19
N ASP A 413 16.98 3.98 2.35
CA ASP A 413 16.30 3.91 3.63
C ASP A 413 16.82 2.71 4.46
N GLY A 414 17.37 3.01 5.65
CA GLY A 414 17.94 2.02 6.57
C GLY A 414 19.33 1.46 6.18
N LEU A 415 19.92 1.90 5.05
CA LEU A 415 21.27 1.51 4.63
C LEU A 415 22.36 2.40 5.24
N PRO A 416 23.61 1.90 5.39
CA PRO A 416 24.75 2.69 5.89
C PRO A 416 25.28 3.66 4.82
N ILE A 417 24.51 4.72 4.54
CA ILE A 417 24.73 5.68 3.45
C ILE A 417 26.14 6.28 3.48
N GLU A 418 26.62 6.73 4.64
CA GLU A 418 27.96 7.33 4.75
C GLU A 418 29.06 6.35 4.31
N SER A 419 28.93 5.07 4.72
CA SER A 419 29.86 4.01 4.28
C SER A 419 29.82 3.84 2.76
N TYR A 420 28.64 3.95 2.15
CA TYR A 420 28.47 3.80 0.70
C TYR A 420 29.07 4.97 -0.07
N ILE A 421 28.93 6.19 0.44
CA ILE A 421 29.59 7.39 -0.12
C ILE A 421 31.11 7.25 -0.02
N GLU A 422 31.64 6.94 1.17
CA GLU A 422 33.08 6.78 1.40
C GLU A 422 33.71 5.67 0.54
N LYS A 423 32.98 4.57 0.33
CA LYS A 423 33.42 3.44 -0.50
C LYS A 423 33.20 3.67 -2.01
N GLY A 424 32.65 4.82 -2.42
CA GLY A 424 32.41 5.18 -3.83
C GLY A 424 31.31 4.35 -4.50
N VAL A 425 30.35 3.83 -3.73
CA VAL A 425 29.23 3.01 -4.21
C VAL A 425 28.22 3.86 -4.97
N LEU A 426 28.09 5.14 -4.63
CA LEU A 426 27.10 6.07 -5.18
C LEU A 426 27.75 7.05 -6.16
N GLU A 427 27.03 7.35 -7.23
CA GLU A 427 27.38 8.39 -8.20
C GLU A 427 26.91 9.76 -7.71
N ASP A 428 27.64 10.81 -8.09
CA ASP A 428 27.18 12.19 -7.88
C ASP A 428 25.99 12.50 -8.81
N ILE A 429 24.87 12.94 -8.23
CA ILE A 429 23.62 13.35 -8.88
C ILE A 429 23.35 14.87 -8.71
N SER A 430 24.36 15.65 -8.32
CA SER A 430 24.25 17.10 -8.12
C SER A 430 23.81 17.86 -9.38
N ASP A 431 24.12 17.35 -10.57
CA ASP A 431 23.66 17.85 -11.87
C ASP A 431 22.16 17.65 -12.13
N ILE A 432 21.49 16.76 -11.41
CA ILE A 432 20.03 16.60 -11.41
C ILE A 432 19.42 17.54 -10.36
N ILE A 433 19.91 17.46 -9.12
CA ILE A 433 19.29 18.16 -7.97
C ILE A 433 19.51 19.67 -8.03
N THR A 434 20.74 20.12 -8.34
CA THR A 434 21.09 21.54 -8.31
C THR A 434 20.26 22.38 -9.29
N PRO A 435 20.03 21.96 -10.55
CA PRO A 435 19.15 22.69 -11.46
C PRO A 435 17.70 22.77 -10.96
N MET A 436 17.14 21.68 -10.42
CA MET A 436 15.76 21.66 -9.91
C MET A 436 15.59 22.62 -8.72
N VAL A 437 16.57 22.68 -7.81
CA VAL A 437 16.57 23.67 -6.72
C VAL A 437 16.64 25.10 -7.26
N LYS A 438 17.51 25.37 -8.25
CA LYS A 438 17.65 26.70 -8.88
C LYS A 438 16.39 27.12 -9.64
N ALA A 439 15.67 26.17 -10.23
CA ALA A 439 14.38 26.39 -10.88
C ALA A 439 13.23 26.63 -9.88
N GLY A 440 13.46 26.41 -8.58
CA GLY A 440 12.44 26.50 -7.55
C GLY A 440 11.50 25.30 -7.51
N GLU A 441 11.88 24.19 -8.14
CA GLU A 441 11.07 22.96 -8.19
C GLU A 441 11.18 22.14 -6.90
N LEU A 442 12.34 22.18 -6.25
CA LEU A 442 12.62 21.48 -4.97
C LEU A 442 12.83 22.48 -3.82
N TYR A 443 12.59 22.02 -2.59
CA TYR A 443 12.84 22.80 -1.37
C TYR A 443 14.34 23.00 -1.11
N PRO A 444 14.84 24.26 -1.09
CA PRO A 444 16.28 24.52 -0.87
C PRO A 444 16.78 24.04 0.49
N ASN A 445 15.97 24.20 1.54
CA ASN A 445 16.29 23.80 2.92
C ASN A 445 16.41 22.28 3.07
N ILE A 446 15.60 21.51 2.35
CA ILE A 446 15.71 20.05 2.29
C ILE A 446 16.97 19.69 1.49
N ALA A 447 17.16 20.28 0.31
CA ALA A 447 18.29 19.94 -0.57
C ALA A 447 19.67 20.26 0.04
N GLU A 448 19.77 21.35 0.81
CA GLU A 448 21.00 21.71 1.53
C GLU A 448 21.45 20.59 2.47
N SER A 449 20.52 19.86 3.08
CA SER A 449 20.82 18.75 4.00
C SER A 449 21.48 17.54 3.31
N PHE A 450 21.35 17.43 1.98
CA PHE A 450 21.90 16.34 1.16
C PHE A 450 23.06 16.80 0.27
N THR A 451 23.44 18.07 0.37
CA THR A 451 24.54 18.64 -0.43
C THR A 451 25.82 18.65 0.39
N GLY A 452 26.81 17.91 -0.06
CA GLY A 452 28.15 17.88 0.53
C GLY A 452 28.81 19.26 0.52
N SER A 453 29.81 19.45 1.37
CA SER A 453 30.56 20.72 1.45
C SER A 453 31.29 21.12 0.15
N ASP A 454 31.52 20.16 -0.73
CA ASP A 454 32.09 20.35 -2.07
C ASP A 454 31.02 20.54 -3.17
N GLY A 455 29.74 20.50 -2.81
CA GLY A 455 28.60 20.61 -3.71
C GLY A 455 28.09 19.29 -4.29
N SER A 456 28.71 18.15 -3.94
CA SER A 456 28.27 16.83 -4.39
C SER A 456 26.93 16.43 -3.74
N VAL A 457 26.14 15.62 -4.44
CA VAL A 457 24.89 15.05 -3.92
C VAL A 457 24.86 13.58 -4.31
N TYR A 458 24.83 12.67 -3.34
CA TYR A 458 24.86 11.22 -3.62
C TYR A 458 23.50 10.53 -3.42
N GLN A 459 22.56 11.25 -2.82
CA GLN A 459 21.21 10.76 -2.57
C GLN A 459 20.22 11.92 -2.46
N TYR A 460 18.95 11.64 -2.71
CA TYR A 460 17.88 12.62 -2.47
C TYR A 460 16.57 11.91 -2.11
N PRO A 461 15.82 12.38 -1.10
CA PRO A 461 14.54 11.77 -0.72
C PRO A 461 13.44 12.10 -1.73
N VAL A 462 12.56 11.15 -2.03
CA VAL A 462 11.36 11.42 -2.82
C VAL A 462 10.19 11.94 -1.97
N ARG A 463 10.22 11.70 -0.65
CA ARG A 463 9.22 12.17 0.32
C ARG A 463 9.85 12.54 1.66
N VAL A 464 9.12 13.30 2.48
CA VAL A 464 9.48 13.58 3.87
C VAL A 464 8.32 13.33 4.83
N GLY A 465 8.56 12.63 5.94
CA GLY A 465 7.65 12.56 7.08
C GLY A 465 7.92 13.68 8.07
N ILE A 466 6.87 14.29 8.63
CA ILE A 466 6.99 15.42 9.56
C ILE A 466 6.56 14.95 10.96
N PRO A 467 7.49 14.76 11.92
CA PRO A 467 7.10 14.58 13.31
C PRO A 467 6.50 15.87 13.85
N ILE A 468 5.27 15.79 14.33
CA ILE A 468 4.60 16.89 15.01
C ILE A 468 4.33 16.54 16.46
N MET A 469 4.26 17.57 17.28
CA MET A 469 3.69 17.50 18.62
C MET A 469 2.53 18.46 18.76
N TYR A 470 1.54 18.07 19.55
CA TYR A 470 0.45 18.95 19.90
C TYR A 470 -0.11 18.67 21.30
N GLY A 471 -0.56 19.72 21.98
CA GLY A 471 -0.97 19.67 23.37
C GLY A 471 -0.88 21.03 24.07
N ASP A 472 -0.65 21.02 25.39
CA ASP A 472 -0.38 22.25 26.14
C ASP A 472 1.04 22.78 25.83
N GLY A 473 1.13 24.06 25.45
CA GLY A 473 2.40 24.68 25.05
C GLY A 473 3.49 24.65 26.13
N THR A 474 3.12 24.61 27.42
CA THR A 474 4.10 24.52 28.52
C THR A 474 4.72 23.14 28.61
N ALA A 475 3.95 22.09 28.33
CA ALA A 475 4.43 20.71 28.28
C ALA A 475 5.26 20.48 27.01
N MET A 476 4.78 20.98 25.86
CA MET A 476 5.48 20.90 24.57
C MET A 476 6.89 21.50 24.63
N SER A 477 7.05 22.68 25.26
CA SER A 477 8.36 23.33 25.35
C SER A 477 9.43 22.50 26.10
N GLN A 478 9.02 21.50 26.88
CA GLN A 478 9.94 20.63 27.63
C GLN A 478 10.55 19.55 26.75
N MET A 479 9.92 19.26 25.60
CA MET A 479 10.37 18.29 24.62
C MET A 479 11.50 18.81 23.72
N ALA A 480 11.92 20.07 23.88
CA ALA A 480 12.94 20.65 23.00
C ALA A 480 14.31 19.95 23.11
N ALA A 481 14.62 19.33 24.26
CA ALA A 481 15.88 18.61 24.47
C ALA A 481 15.75 17.51 25.54
N ILE A 482 16.60 16.47 25.45
CA ILE A 482 16.61 15.34 26.40
C ILE A 482 16.72 15.84 27.85
N GLY A 483 17.61 16.81 28.09
CA GLY A 483 17.84 17.37 29.42
C GLY A 483 16.63 18.12 29.99
N SER A 484 15.92 18.87 29.16
CA SER A 484 14.71 19.61 29.56
C SER A 484 13.57 18.66 29.91
N LEU A 485 13.36 17.64 29.07
CA LEU A 485 12.37 16.59 29.29
C LEU A 485 12.64 15.87 30.61
N ARG A 486 13.89 15.45 30.83
CA ARG A 486 14.31 14.78 32.06
C ARG A 486 14.00 15.63 33.29
N ALA A 487 14.46 16.89 33.29
CA ALA A 487 14.26 17.80 34.42
C ALA A 487 12.78 18.05 34.70
N TRP A 488 11.96 18.19 33.66
CA TRP A 488 10.52 18.35 33.82
C TRP A 488 9.88 17.09 34.41
N GLN A 489 10.24 15.90 33.93
CA GLN A 489 9.67 14.64 34.39
C GLN A 489 10.07 14.33 35.84
N GLU A 490 11.30 14.66 36.26
CA GLU A 490 11.76 14.57 37.66
C GLU A 490 10.95 15.50 38.57
N ALA A 491 10.58 16.69 38.08
CA ALA A 491 9.78 17.66 38.83
C ALA A 491 8.28 17.33 38.86
N ASN A 492 7.79 16.49 37.93
CA ASN A 492 6.37 16.17 37.76
C ASN A 492 6.14 14.65 37.70
N PRO A 493 6.44 13.88 38.77
CA PRO A 493 6.37 12.41 38.75
C PRO A 493 4.95 11.86 38.54
N ASP A 494 3.90 12.64 38.83
CA ASP A 494 2.50 12.25 38.70
C ASP A 494 1.89 12.61 37.32
N LYS A 495 2.68 13.18 36.41
CA LYS A 495 2.27 13.54 35.04
C LYS A 495 3.15 12.80 34.05
N ALA A 496 2.59 12.45 32.89
CA ALA A 496 3.34 11.78 31.84
C ALA A 496 3.35 12.60 30.55
N LEU A 497 4.50 12.72 29.90
CA LEU A 497 4.59 13.30 28.55
C LEU A 497 4.16 12.30 27.48
N PHE A 498 4.44 11.01 27.69
CA PHE A 498 4.12 9.95 26.75
C PHE A 498 2.90 9.15 27.19
N PRO A 499 2.13 8.58 26.25
CA PRO A 499 1.06 7.65 26.60
C PRO A 499 1.63 6.38 27.26
N LYS A 500 0.75 5.62 27.92
CA LYS A 500 1.06 4.28 28.42
C LYS A 500 1.37 3.34 27.25
N THR A 501 2.60 2.82 27.20
CA THR A 501 3.09 1.87 26.18
C THR A 501 4.28 1.07 26.74
N ILE A 502 4.91 0.21 25.95
CA ILE A 502 6.15 -0.46 26.37
C ILE A 502 7.35 0.50 26.34
N TYR A 503 8.34 0.28 27.22
CA TYR A 503 9.56 1.10 27.25
C TYR A 503 10.28 1.17 25.89
N GLU A 504 10.21 0.09 25.10
CA GLU A 504 10.82 0.02 23.78
C GLU A 504 10.29 1.11 22.84
N ASN A 505 8.98 1.39 22.83
CA ASN A 505 8.41 2.42 21.96
C ASN A 505 8.85 3.83 22.38
N ILE A 506 8.88 4.11 23.69
CA ILE A 506 9.37 5.39 24.20
C ILE A 506 10.86 5.56 23.83
N LEU A 507 11.66 4.52 23.99
CA LEU A 507 13.07 4.55 23.61
C LEU A 507 13.24 4.80 22.10
N ARG A 508 12.53 4.05 21.23
CA ARG A 508 12.60 4.23 19.78
C ARG A 508 12.19 5.65 19.36
N GLN A 509 11.10 6.16 19.91
CA GLN A 509 10.62 7.50 19.62
C GLN A 509 11.63 8.56 20.07
N MET A 510 12.20 8.43 21.26
CA MET A 510 13.23 9.37 21.74
C MET A 510 14.54 9.27 20.95
N ILE A 511 14.98 8.08 20.53
CA ILE A 511 16.16 7.93 19.66
C ILE A 511 15.93 8.70 18.35
N CYS A 512 14.76 8.56 17.73
CA CYS A 512 14.45 9.24 16.48
C CYS A 512 14.36 10.76 16.65
N LEU A 513 13.60 11.23 17.66
CA LEU A 513 13.38 12.66 17.88
C LEU A 513 14.65 13.42 18.32
N TYR A 514 15.54 12.76 19.07
CA TYR A 514 16.75 13.38 19.61
C TYR A 514 18.04 12.85 18.97
N TYR A 515 17.96 12.17 17.83
CA TYR A 515 19.14 11.60 17.16
C TYR A 515 20.30 12.61 17.00
N PRO A 516 20.07 13.89 16.60
CA PRO A 516 21.14 14.87 16.49
C PRO A 516 21.85 15.17 17.81
N GLU A 517 21.14 15.10 18.94
CA GLU A 517 21.75 15.26 20.26
C GLU A 517 22.66 14.09 20.58
N LEU A 518 22.37 12.88 20.10
CA LEU A 518 23.14 11.65 20.38
C LEU A 518 24.46 11.55 19.61
N ALA A 519 24.67 12.40 18.61
CA ALA A 519 25.86 12.37 17.76
C ALA A 519 27.18 12.47 18.56
N GLY A 520 28.13 11.62 18.18
CA GLY A 520 29.51 11.58 18.66
C GLY A 520 30.42 12.58 17.95
N LYS A 521 31.74 12.37 18.06
CA LYS A 521 32.74 13.25 17.43
C LYS A 521 32.96 12.95 15.96
N ASP A 522 32.85 11.68 15.59
CA ASP A 522 33.02 11.19 14.23
C ASP A 522 31.64 11.03 13.57
N ALA A 523 31.55 11.32 12.27
CA ALA A 523 30.29 11.22 11.52
C ALA A 523 29.71 9.80 11.61
N GLY A 524 28.38 9.70 11.75
CA GLY A 524 27.66 8.42 11.88
C GLY A 524 27.85 7.68 13.23
N GLN A 525 28.71 8.16 14.12
CA GLN A 525 28.90 7.53 15.44
C GLN A 525 28.04 8.18 16.53
N LEU A 526 27.56 7.37 17.47
CA LEU A 526 26.82 7.82 18.65
C LEU A 526 27.71 7.96 19.89
N ASP A 527 27.46 8.98 20.71
CA ASP A 527 28.14 9.20 21.98
C ASP A 527 27.53 8.32 23.09
N THR A 528 28.34 7.42 23.63
CA THR A 528 27.92 6.43 24.64
C THR A 528 27.34 7.07 25.91
N GLU A 529 27.88 8.20 26.36
CA GLU A 529 27.39 8.87 27.56
C GLU A 529 26.03 9.52 27.29
N LYS A 530 25.83 10.08 26.10
CA LYS A 530 24.52 10.61 25.68
C LYS A 530 23.48 9.50 25.52
N VAL A 531 23.87 8.35 24.97
CA VAL A 531 23.01 7.15 24.92
C VAL A 531 22.63 6.70 26.35
N ARG A 532 23.57 6.68 27.29
CA ARG A 532 23.26 6.38 28.70
C ARG A 532 22.22 7.36 29.29
N ILE A 533 22.39 8.65 29.06
CA ILE A 533 21.46 9.69 29.52
C ILE A 533 20.07 9.51 28.88
N LEU A 534 20.02 9.18 27.60
CA LEU A 534 18.78 8.86 26.88
C LEU A 534 18.04 7.70 27.54
N LEU A 535 18.73 6.59 27.84
CA LEU A 535 18.13 5.41 28.48
C LEU A 535 17.50 5.73 29.83
N GLU A 536 18.22 6.48 30.67
CA GLU A 536 17.70 6.91 31.97
C GLU A 536 16.47 7.80 31.81
N THR A 537 16.49 8.68 30.82
CA THR A 537 15.39 9.61 30.55
C THR A 537 14.16 8.87 29.99
N ALA A 538 14.36 7.92 29.08
CA ALA A 538 13.30 7.08 28.54
C ALA A 538 12.66 6.21 29.63
N LYS A 539 13.48 5.65 30.54
CA LYS A 539 12.96 4.92 31.70
C LYS A 539 12.14 5.83 32.61
N LEU A 540 12.66 7.01 32.93
CA LEU A 540 11.96 7.98 33.79
C LEU A 540 10.60 8.40 33.19
N ALA A 541 10.57 8.74 31.90
CA ALA A 541 9.36 9.10 31.18
C ALA A 541 8.37 7.93 31.10
N GLY A 542 8.87 6.72 30.83
CA GLY A 542 8.04 5.52 30.81
C GLY A 542 7.49 5.14 32.19
N ASP A 543 8.27 5.29 33.26
CA ASP A 543 7.81 5.03 34.63
C ASP A 543 6.61 5.92 34.98
N ALA A 544 6.61 7.18 34.53
CA ALA A 544 5.52 8.13 34.75
C ALA A 544 4.23 7.77 34.01
N SER A 545 4.32 7.13 32.83
CA SER A 545 3.15 6.64 32.08
C SER A 545 2.71 5.21 32.46
N GLY A 546 3.41 4.58 33.41
CA GLY A 546 3.14 3.18 33.79
C GLY A 546 3.65 2.16 32.77
N SER A 547 4.69 2.52 32.02
CA SER A 547 5.31 1.67 31.01
C SER A 547 5.89 0.39 31.61
N LYS A 548 5.92 -0.67 30.80
CA LYS A 548 6.48 -1.97 31.16
C LYS A 548 7.33 -2.51 30.01
N VAL A 549 8.11 -3.55 30.26
CA VAL A 549 8.78 -4.30 29.18
C VAL A 549 7.75 -5.10 28.38
N VAL A 550 6.72 -5.59 29.07
CA VAL A 550 5.58 -6.29 28.49
C VAL A 550 4.39 -6.17 29.45
N PHE A 551 3.20 -6.00 28.89
CA PHE A 551 1.92 -6.00 29.60
C PHE A 551 1.27 -7.38 29.53
N ASP A 552 0.50 -7.76 30.55
CA ASP A 552 -0.43 -8.88 30.43
C ASP A 552 -1.50 -8.48 29.40
N GLU A 553 -1.77 -9.31 28.40
CA GLU A 553 -2.73 -8.99 27.34
C GLU A 553 -4.12 -8.64 27.86
N SER A 554 -4.52 -9.17 29.02
CA SER A 554 -5.81 -8.90 29.67
C SER A 554 -5.85 -7.59 30.48
N GLU A 555 -4.70 -6.92 30.66
CA GLU A 555 -4.60 -5.66 31.39
C GLU A 555 -5.49 -4.57 30.77
N ASP A 556 -6.07 -3.72 31.61
CA ASP A 556 -6.98 -2.63 31.23
C ASP A 556 -8.09 -3.08 30.26
N GLY A 557 -8.66 -4.27 30.50
CA GLY A 557 -9.77 -4.80 29.70
C GLY A 557 -9.36 -5.33 28.32
N GLY A 558 -8.13 -5.84 28.18
CA GLY A 558 -7.60 -6.37 26.91
C GLY A 558 -6.64 -5.41 26.19
N ARG A 559 -6.40 -4.22 26.74
CA ARG A 559 -5.51 -3.20 26.15
C ARG A 559 -4.04 -3.54 26.30
N GLY A 560 -3.68 -4.49 27.16
CA GLY A 560 -2.31 -4.99 27.22
C GLY A 560 -1.77 -5.40 25.85
N ARG A 561 -2.62 -5.98 24.98
CA ARG A 561 -2.25 -6.28 23.59
C ARG A 561 -1.91 -5.04 22.77
N VAL A 562 -2.64 -3.94 22.96
CA VAL A 562 -2.40 -2.67 22.25
C VAL A 562 -1.13 -2.01 22.76
N TYR A 563 -0.91 -1.97 24.08
CA TYR A 563 0.31 -1.41 24.67
C TYR A 563 1.58 -2.17 24.27
N ASN A 564 1.45 -3.48 24.03
CA ASN A 564 2.52 -4.36 23.57
C ASN A 564 2.82 -4.24 22.06
N ALA A 565 2.01 -3.50 21.29
CA ALA A 565 2.33 -3.25 19.88
C ALA A 565 3.62 -2.44 19.79
N ALA A 566 4.56 -2.88 18.94
CA ALA A 566 5.81 -2.19 18.69
C ALA A 566 5.80 -1.60 17.27
N ASP A 567 6.32 -0.40 17.14
CA ASP A 567 6.53 0.28 15.86
C ASP A 567 8.03 0.57 15.68
N THR A 568 8.53 0.58 14.44
CA THR A 568 9.97 0.74 14.15
C THR A 568 10.54 2.04 14.70
N ARG A 569 9.75 3.11 14.71
CA ARG A 569 10.10 4.44 15.24
C ARG A 569 9.32 4.81 16.52
N GLY A 570 8.52 3.88 17.03
CA GLY A 570 7.77 4.03 18.28
C GLY A 570 6.44 4.79 18.17
N PHE A 571 5.99 5.14 16.95
CA PHE A 571 4.73 5.86 16.72
C PHE A 571 3.55 4.88 16.62
N THR A 572 3.02 4.47 17.78
CA THR A 572 2.00 3.40 17.87
C THR A 572 0.53 3.87 17.73
N GLY A 573 0.30 5.15 17.41
CA GLY A 573 -1.05 5.74 17.37
C GLY A 573 -1.74 5.91 18.74
N LEU A 574 -1.05 5.57 19.85
CA LEU A 574 -1.58 5.72 21.21
C LEU A 574 -1.52 7.17 21.74
N SER A 575 -0.77 8.05 21.08
CA SER A 575 -0.52 9.42 21.53
C SER A 575 -1.81 10.24 21.68
N ASP A 576 -2.69 10.19 20.68
CA ASP A 576 -3.96 10.93 20.67
C ASP A 576 -4.89 10.46 21.79
N CYS A 577 -4.95 9.14 21.99
CA CYS A 577 -5.69 8.51 23.08
C CYS A 577 -5.15 8.96 24.45
N GLY A 578 -3.81 8.98 24.61
CA GLY A 578 -3.16 9.45 25.83
C GLY A 578 -3.53 10.90 26.18
N LEU A 579 -3.45 11.79 25.20
CA LEU A 579 -3.80 13.20 25.36
C LEU A 579 -5.28 13.39 25.73
N LEU A 580 -6.18 12.73 25.01
CA LEU A 580 -7.63 12.88 25.21
C LEU A 580 -8.14 12.25 26.52
N THR A 581 -7.51 11.16 26.95
CA THR A 581 -7.81 10.53 28.25
C THR A 581 -7.07 11.19 29.42
N LYS A 582 -6.28 12.25 29.16
CA LYS A 582 -5.44 12.97 30.15
C LYS A 582 -4.43 12.06 30.85
N ASN A 583 -4.00 11.00 30.18
CA ASN A 583 -2.94 10.11 30.61
C ASN A 583 -1.58 10.50 30.02
N ALA A 584 -1.56 11.45 29.08
CA ALA A 584 -0.38 12.11 28.56
C ALA A 584 -0.66 13.62 28.42
N GLU A 585 0.38 14.44 28.54
CA GLU A 585 0.26 15.91 28.42
C GLU A 585 0.40 16.41 26.98
N ILE A 586 0.95 15.58 26.08
CA ILE A 586 1.13 15.86 24.65
C ILE A 586 0.78 14.65 23.80
N SER A 587 0.47 14.89 22.53
CA SER A 587 0.49 13.87 21.48
C SER A 587 1.69 14.08 20.56
N LEU A 588 2.31 12.97 20.15
CA LEU A 588 3.40 12.91 19.17
C LEU A 588 2.97 11.97 18.04
N VAL A 589 2.93 12.48 16.82
CA VAL A 589 2.59 11.72 15.62
C VAL A 589 3.52 12.09 14.47
N GLU A 590 3.67 11.19 13.51
CA GLU A 590 4.32 11.48 12.24
C GLU A 590 3.24 11.77 11.21
N LEU A 591 3.32 12.92 10.54
CA LEU A 591 2.51 13.20 9.36
C LEU A 591 3.22 12.62 8.13
N ALA A 592 2.53 11.74 7.40
CA ALA A 592 2.99 11.14 6.14
C ALA A 592 2.00 11.36 4.97
N GLY A 593 0.92 12.12 5.17
CA GLY A 593 -0.02 12.55 4.14
C GLY A 593 -1.06 13.51 4.71
N MET A 594 -1.98 14.01 3.88
CA MET A 594 -3.07 14.88 4.39
C MET A 594 -4.07 14.15 5.27
N MET A 595 -4.22 12.84 5.09
CA MET A 595 -5.10 12.02 5.94
C MET A 595 -4.62 12.03 7.39
N ASP A 596 -3.30 12.03 7.64
CA ASP A 596 -2.73 12.06 8.99
C ASP A 596 -2.97 13.39 9.71
N VAL A 597 -3.30 14.45 8.98
CA VAL A 597 -3.57 15.79 9.55
C VAL A 597 -4.97 15.87 10.14
N MET A 598 -5.91 15.06 9.67
CA MET A 598 -7.33 15.15 10.03
C MET A 598 -7.53 15.05 11.55
N THR A 599 -7.02 13.98 12.18
CA THR A 599 -7.20 13.75 13.61
C THR A 599 -6.50 14.82 14.47
N PRO A 600 -5.20 15.13 14.26
CA PRO A 600 -4.53 16.22 14.97
C PRO A 600 -5.25 17.56 14.83
N ALA A 601 -5.67 17.95 13.63
CA ALA A 601 -6.37 19.21 13.39
C ALA A 601 -7.69 19.29 14.19
N ALA A 602 -8.51 18.24 14.12
CA ALA A 602 -9.78 18.21 14.85
C ALA A 602 -9.60 18.26 16.38
N ILE A 603 -8.56 17.60 16.92
CA ILE A 603 -8.25 17.64 18.36
C ILE A 603 -7.74 19.03 18.75
N VAL A 604 -6.82 19.60 17.97
CA VAL A 604 -6.26 20.93 18.20
C VAL A 604 -7.36 21.99 18.23
N ASP A 605 -8.25 21.97 17.25
CA ASP A 605 -9.34 22.95 17.14
C ASP A 605 -10.37 22.79 18.26
N LYS A 606 -10.75 21.55 18.62
CA LYS A 606 -11.74 21.29 19.68
C LYS A 606 -11.25 21.76 21.06
N TYR A 607 -9.97 21.52 21.36
CA TYR A 607 -9.43 21.75 22.71
C TYR A 607 -8.58 23.03 22.82
N GLY A 608 -8.33 23.73 21.72
CA GLY A 608 -7.52 24.95 21.69
C GLY A 608 -6.04 24.68 22.00
N TYR A 609 -5.53 23.52 21.57
CA TYR A 609 -4.13 23.15 21.75
C TYR A 609 -3.21 23.89 20.77
N GLN A 610 -1.90 23.79 21.03
CA GLN A 610 -0.88 24.19 20.07
C GLN A 610 -0.42 22.96 19.29
N MET A 611 -0.01 23.18 18.04
CA MET A 611 0.58 22.16 17.18
C MET A 611 1.84 22.74 16.54
N GLU A 612 2.94 22.00 16.60
CA GLU A 612 4.20 22.38 15.99
C GLU A 612 4.98 21.17 15.50
N GLN A 613 5.78 21.36 14.46
CA GLN A 613 6.81 20.41 14.06
C GLN A 613 7.86 20.28 15.16
N PHE A 614 8.38 19.08 15.35
CA PHE A 614 9.39 18.83 16.36
C PHE A 614 10.75 19.34 15.87
N ASN A 615 11.37 20.30 16.56
CA ASN A 615 12.76 20.78 16.35
C ASN A 615 13.22 20.98 14.88
N ASP A 616 12.31 21.31 13.96
CA ASP A 616 12.59 21.41 12.52
C ASP A 616 13.24 20.15 11.90
N ILE A 617 13.05 18.99 12.55
CA ILE A 617 13.50 17.69 12.07
C ILE A 617 12.47 17.06 11.13
N TYR A 618 12.93 16.15 10.28
CA TYR A 618 12.06 15.39 9.38
C TYR A 618 12.62 14.02 9.06
N TYR A 619 11.76 13.09 8.65
CA TYR A 619 12.16 11.76 8.20
C TYR A 619 12.25 11.75 6.67
N PRO A 620 13.44 11.78 6.06
CA PRO A 620 13.54 11.51 4.63
C PRO A 620 13.06 10.09 4.31
N LYS A 621 12.34 9.93 3.21
CA LYS A 621 11.77 8.66 2.76
C LYS A 621 12.03 8.44 1.27
N GLY A 622 12.31 7.19 0.92
CA GLY A 622 12.67 6.80 -0.44
C GLY A 622 13.90 7.54 -0.93
N LEU A 623 15.00 7.47 -0.18
CA LEU A 623 16.28 8.08 -0.51
C LEU A 623 16.87 7.39 -1.74
N LEU A 624 16.76 8.02 -2.91
CA LEU A 624 17.27 7.44 -4.15
C LEU A 624 18.74 7.80 -4.35
N GLY A 625 19.58 6.79 -4.60
CA GLY A 625 20.96 6.93 -5.05
C GLY A 625 21.23 6.10 -6.29
N VAL A 626 21.96 6.66 -7.26
CA VAL A 626 22.42 5.91 -8.46
C VAL A 626 23.72 5.21 -8.11
N THR A 627 23.85 3.93 -8.44
CA THR A 627 25.05 3.17 -8.10
C THR A 627 26.16 3.35 -9.15
N SER A 628 27.40 3.34 -8.67
CA SER A 628 28.59 3.31 -9.52
C SER A 628 28.75 1.96 -10.24
N PHE A 629 28.07 0.91 -9.76
CA PHE A 629 28.14 -0.47 -10.23
C PHE A 629 27.03 -0.85 -11.22
N GLY A 630 25.99 -0.03 -11.35
CA GLY A 630 24.86 -0.23 -12.25
C GLY A 630 25.27 -0.25 -13.72
N LYS A 631 24.51 -0.98 -14.53
CA LYS A 631 24.75 -1.12 -15.98
C LYS A 631 23.98 -0.07 -16.77
N GLU A 632 22.80 0.34 -16.29
CA GLU A 632 21.89 1.26 -16.96
C GLU A 632 21.96 2.68 -16.38
N LYS A 633 23.17 3.25 -16.26
CA LYS A 633 23.41 4.51 -15.53
C LYS A 633 22.58 5.70 -16.02
N GLU A 634 22.47 5.91 -17.32
CA GLU A 634 21.68 7.02 -17.86
C GLU A 634 20.19 6.85 -17.54
N THR A 635 19.65 5.65 -17.77
CA THR A 635 18.26 5.30 -17.44
C THR A 635 17.99 5.44 -15.93
N ALA A 636 18.96 5.08 -15.08
CA ALA A 636 18.86 5.25 -13.63
C ALA A 636 18.79 6.73 -13.22
N ARG A 637 19.59 7.59 -13.85
CA ARG A 637 19.54 9.04 -13.63
C ARG A 637 18.22 9.65 -14.09
N GLU A 638 17.72 9.22 -15.25
CA GLU A 638 16.40 9.61 -15.75
C GLU A 638 15.30 9.20 -14.78
N PHE A 639 15.36 7.98 -14.23
CA PHE A 639 14.41 7.51 -13.22
C PHE A 639 14.43 8.35 -11.93
N VAL A 640 15.60 8.71 -11.42
CA VAL A 640 15.72 9.59 -10.23
C VAL A 640 15.11 10.96 -10.50
N ALA A 641 15.41 11.57 -11.66
CA ALA A 641 14.79 12.84 -12.05
C ALA A 641 13.27 12.72 -12.20
N PHE A 642 12.79 11.61 -12.76
CA PHE A 642 11.37 11.34 -12.96
C PHE A 642 10.61 11.17 -11.64
N ALA A 643 11.19 10.47 -10.66
CA ALA A 643 10.61 10.29 -9.32
C ALA A 643 10.42 11.62 -8.56
N LEU A 644 11.22 12.63 -8.89
CA LEU A 644 11.13 14.00 -8.33
C LEU A 644 10.24 14.94 -9.16
N SER A 645 9.77 14.49 -10.32
CA SER A 645 8.92 15.30 -11.18
C SER A 645 7.51 15.49 -10.61
N PRO A 646 6.78 16.56 -10.99
CA PRO A 646 5.39 16.75 -10.57
C PRO A 646 4.46 15.57 -10.89
N LYS A 647 4.75 14.78 -11.94
CA LYS A 647 3.94 13.61 -12.31
C LYS A 647 3.86 12.57 -11.19
N VAL A 648 4.98 12.34 -10.50
CA VAL A 648 5.04 11.45 -9.34
C VAL A 648 4.70 12.22 -8.06
N GLN A 649 5.24 13.43 -7.92
CA GLN A 649 5.19 14.18 -6.68
C GLN A 649 3.79 14.70 -6.32
N ASN A 650 2.90 14.89 -7.30
CA ASN A 650 1.53 15.33 -7.07
C ASN A 650 0.67 14.30 -6.32
N GLY A 651 0.95 13.00 -6.40
CA GLY A 651 0.19 11.98 -5.66
C GLY A 651 0.45 12.06 -4.16
N ASP A 652 -0.61 12.02 -3.34
CA ASP A 652 -0.52 11.74 -1.90
C ASP A 652 -0.82 10.25 -1.70
N LEU A 653 0.23 9.50 -1.37
CA LEU A 653 0.18 8.04 -1.20
C LEU A 653 0.28 7.64 0.28
N ASN A 654 0.15 8.61 1.20
CA ASN A 654 0.31 8.43 2.64
C ASN A 654 1.67 7.83 3.06
N ASP A 655 2.72 8.00 2.23
CA ASP A 655 4.09 7.55 2.51
C ASP A 655 5.08 8.71 2.66
N GLY A 656 4.57 9.93 2.82
CA GLY A 656 5.29 11.16 3.12
C GLY A 656 4.81 12.35 2.30
N PHE A 657 5.19 13.55 2.72
CA PHE A 657 4.94 14.80 2.01
C PHE A 657 5.89 14.96 0.84
N THR A 658 5.44 15.70 -0.17
CA THR A 658 6.26 15.99 -1.36
C THR A 658 7.48 16.86 -1.03
N VAL A 659 8.59 16.56 -1.72
CA VAL A 659 9.81 17.39 -1.74
C VAL A 659 9.80 18.43 -2.87
N SER A 660 8.73 18.48 -3.66
CA SER A 660 8.56 19.42 -4.76
C SER A 660 7.69 20.60 -4.33
N LYS A 661 8.21 21.82 -4.46
CA LYS A 661 7.45 23.05 -4.22
C LYS A 661 6.27 23.21 -5.16
N THR A 662 6.41 22.75 -6.40
CA THR A 662 5.33 22.76 -7.39
C THR A 662 4.21 21.81 -6.98
N ALA A 663 4.54 20.60 -6.55
CA ALA A 663 3.53 19.63 -6.10
C ALA A 663 2.85 20.06 -4.80
N SER A 664 3.53 20.76 -3.88
CA SER A 664 2.91 21.31 -2.68
C SER A 664 1.74 22.24 -3.01
N GLY A 665 1.86 23.05 -4.08
CA GLY A 665 0.75 23.87 -4.58
C GLY A 665 -0.46 23.02 -5.01
N ALA A 666 -0.23 21.94 -5.75
CA ALA A 666 -1.28 21.01 -6.17
C ALA A 666 -1.96 20.31 -4.98
N TRP A 667 -1.21 19.98 -3.92
CA TRP A 667 -1.77 19.41 -2.69
C TRP A 667 -2.63 20.43 -1.93
N ILE A 668 -2.26 21.71 -1.92
CA ILE A 668 -3.08 22.78 -1.32
C ILE A 668 -4.39 22.95 -2.10
N GLU A 669 -4.38 22.82 -3.42
CA GLU A 669 -5.58 22.92 -4.26
C GLU A 669 -6.48 21.67 -4.20
N ARG A 670 -5.97 20.54 -3.71
CA ARG A 670 -6.72 19.29 -3.63
C ARG A 670 -7.90 19.42 -2.67
N THR A 671 -9.07 18.96 -3.11
CA THR A 671 -10.27 18.81 -2.29
C THR A 671 -10.60 17.33 -2.13
N SER A 672 -11.04 16.93 -0.95
CA SER A 672 -11.61 15.60 -0.69
C SER A 672 -12.82 15.75 0.24
N THR A 673 -13.79 14.86 0.10
CA THR A 673 -14.97 14.80 0.98
C THR A 673 -14.82 13.73 2.07
N VAL A 674 -13.63 13.15 2.20
CA VAL A 674 -13.36 12.12 3.22
C VAL A 674 -13.54 12.73 4.61
N SER A 675 -14.20 11.96 5.47
CA SER A 675 -14.30 12.24 6.90
C SER A 675 -14.07 10.96 7.69
N ILE A 676 -13.51 11.11 8.88
CA ILE A 676 -13.26 10.00 9.81
C ILE A 676 -14.04 10.25 11.09
N GLY A 677 -14.83 9.27 11.51
CA GLY A 677 -15.45 9.25 12.84
C GLY A 677 -14.58 8.46 13.81
N PHE A 678 -14.26 9.03 14.96
CA PHE A 678 -13.47 8.37 15.99
C PHE A 678 -14.01 8.64 17.39
N SER A 679 -13.79 7.70 18.30
CA SER A 679 -14.12 7.84 19.71
C SER A 679 -13.08 7.13 20.54
N PHE A 680 -12.69 7.73 21.65
CA PHE A 680 -11.81 7.11 22.64
C PHE A 680 -12.63 6.73 23.87
N ASP A 681 -12.17 5.77 24.67
CA ASP A 681 -12.94 5.26 25.83
C ASP A 681 -13.40 6.39 26.75
N GLY A 682 -14.71 6.46 26.99
CA GLY A 682 -15.31 7.49 27.84
C GLY A 682 -15.27 8.91 27.26
N GLY A 683 -14.83 9.09 26.01
CA GLY A 683 -14.82 10.35 25.29
C GLY A 683 -16.02 10.53 24.34
N ASP A 684 -16.26 11.77 23.92
CA ASP A 684 -17.26 12.07 22.91
C ASP A 684 -16.86 11.45 21.57
N MET A 685 -17.85 11.03 20.78
CA MET A 685 -17.65 10.77 19.36
C MET A 685 -17.22 12.07 18.68
N MET A 686 -16.13 12.02 17.93
CA MET A 686 -15.60 13.12 17.14
C MET A 686 -15.60 12.74 15.67
N SER A 687 -15.68 13.75 14.82
CA SER A 687 -15.41 13.62 13.40
C SER A 687 -14.25 14.54 13.03
N ALA A 688 -13.39 14.09 12.14
CA ALA A 688 -12.44 14.95 11.44
C ALA A 688 -12.75 14.93 9.95
N GLU A 689 -12.68 16.11 9.34
CA GLU A 689 -12.86 16.30 7.90
C GLU A 689 -11.49 16.47 7.24
N TYR A 690 -11.44 16.27 5.93
CA TYR A 690 -10.23 16.55 5.16
C TYR A 690 -9.81 18.03 5.36
N PRO A 691 -8.51 18.34 5.55
CA PRO A 691 -8.10 19.69 5.90
C PRO A 691 -8.53 20.76 4.88
N ASP A 692 -8.98 21.91 5.38
CA ASP A 692 -9.30 23.08 4.56
C ASP A 692 -8.02 23.75 3.99
N ASP A 693 -8.20 24.68 3.05
CA ASP A 693 -7.09 25.38 2.38
C ASP A 693 -6.13 26.03 3.38
N LYS A 694 -6.65 26.62 4.45
CA LYS A 694 -5.84 27.28 5.48
C LYS A 694 -5.00 26.27 6.27
N LYS A 695 -5.57 25.13 6.65
CA LYS A 695 -4.84 24.08 7.36
C LYS A 695 -3.83 23.41 6.44
N LYS A 696 -4.16 23.18 5.17
CA LYS A 696 -3.21 22.68 4.15
C LYS A 696 -2.02 23.64 4.00
N GLU A 697 -2.26 24.95 3.89
CA GLU A 697 -1.21 25.97 3.86
C GLU A 697 -0.34 25.97 5.14
N GLU A 698 -0.96 25.83 6.32
CA GLU A 698 -0.25 25.74 7.60
C GLU A 698 0.70 24.53 7.66
N ILE A 699 0.21 23.35 7.28
CA ILE A 699 1.02 22.11 7.26
C ILE A 699 2.10 22.19 6.18
N MET A 700 1.78 22.64 4.97
CA MET A 700 2.76 22.80 3.90
C MET A 700 3.83 23.84 4.26
N GLY A 701 3.48 24.87 5.03
CA GLY A 701 4.43 25.85 5.57
C GLY A 701 5.41 25.27 6.59
N MET A 702 5.14 24.07 7.14
CA MET A 702 6.13 23.35 7.98
C MET A 702 7.33 22.88 7.13
N LEU A 703 7.10 22.51 5.87
CA LEU A 703 8.15 22.03 4.95
C LEU A 703 9.24 23.07 4.70
N ASP A 704 8.90 24.36 4.65
CA ASP A 704 9.87 25.45 4.44
C ASP A 704 10.85 25.64 5.61
N LYS A 705 10.54 25.07 6.78
CA LYS A 705 11.35 25.18 8.00
C LYS A 705 12.15 23.92 8.30
N LEU A 706 12.00 22.84 7.52
CA LEU A 706 12.70 21.59 7.78
C LEU A 706 14.19 21.72 7.45
N HIS A 707 15.05 21.42 8.40
CA HIS A 707 16.50 21.59 8.24
C HIS A 707 17.33 20.38 8.65
N THR A 708 16.77 19.47 9.45
CA THR A 708 17.54 18.36 10.03
C THR A 708 16.92 17.01 9.64
N PRO A 709 17.48 16.29 8.66
CA PRO A 709 17.00 14.96 8.33
C PRO A 709 17.36 13.97 9.44
N ILE A 710 16.41 13.10 9.78
CA ILE A 710 16.59 11.99 10.71
C ILE A 710 16.72 10.72 9.89
N SER A 711 17.97 10.38 9.58
CA SER A 711 18.35 9.10 8.97
C SER A 711 19.05 8.26 10.03
N VAL A 712 18.29 7.46 10.76
CA VAL A 712 18.83 6.56 11.77
C VAL A 712 19.32 5.28 11.09
N ASP A 713 20.56 4.90 11.33
CA ASP A 713 21.06 3.58 10.95
C ASP A 713 20.28 2.51 11.72
N ASP A 714 19.51 1.70 10.99
CA ASP A 714 18.63 0.66 11.54
C ASP A 714 19.41 -0.36 12.38
N ILE A 715 20.66 -0.67 12.00
CA ILE A 715 21.49 -1.60 12.75
C ILE A 715 21.85 -0.97 14.10
N LEU A 716 22.24 0.31 14.14
CA LEU A 716 22.54 1.00 15.39
C LEU A 716 21.29 1.13 16.29
N LEU A 717 20.13 1.44 15.71
CA LEU A 717 18.86 1.50 16.43
C LEU A 717 18.53 0.16 17.08
N GLU A 718 18.57 -0.92 16.31
CA GLU A 718 18.29 -2.28 16.81
C GLU A 718 19.33 -2.72 17.83
N MET A 719 20.61 -2.34 17.68
CA MET A 719 21.63 -2.58 18.72
C MET A 719 21.30 -1.88 20.03
N ILE A 720 20.88 -0.60 20.01
CA ILE A 720 20.50 0.10 21.24
C ILE A 720 19.32 -0.61 21.89
N VAL A 721 18.26 -0.91 21.13
CA VAL A 721 17.05 -1.55 21.66
C VAL A 721 17.38 -2.94 22.23
N SER A 722 18.14 -3.77 21.51
CA SER A 722 18.46 -5.14 21.94
C SER A 722 19.34 -5.17 23.18
N GLU A 723 20.41 -4.36 23.23
CA GLU A 723 21.36 -4.37 24.34
C GLU A 723 20.79 -3.71 25.60
N THR A 724 19.75 -2.88 25.48
CA THR A 724 19.23 -2.10 26.61
C THR A 724 17.98 -2.69 27.23
N LYS A 725 17.38 -3.73 26.63
CA LYS A 725 16.24 -4.46 27.20
C LYS A 725 16.48 -4.90 28.66
N GLY A 726 17.66 -5.43 28.96
CA GLY A 726 18.02 -5.86 30.31
C GLY A 726 17.98 -4.74 31.35
N TYR A 727 18.16 -3.48 30.94
CA TYR A 727 18.09 -2.32 31.84
C TYR A 727 16.64 -2.05 32.27
N PHE A 728 15.69 -2.06 31.32
CA PHE A 728 14.27 -1.90 31.61
C PHE A 728 13.69 -3.08 32.41
N GLU A 729 14.29 -4.26 32.30
CA GLU A 729 13.97 -5.44 33.13
C GLU A 729 14.61 -5.39 34.53
N GLY A 730 15.45 -4.39 34.82
CA GLY A 730 16.19 -4.27 36.09
C GLY A 730 17.32 -5.29 36.27
N LYS A 731 17.79 -5.91 35.19
CA LYS A 731 18.86 -6.93 35.19
C LYS A 731 20.27 -6.35 35.03
N GLN A 732 20.38 -5.12 34.55
CA GLN A 732 21.64 -4.38 34.41
C GLN A 732 21.42 -2.88 34.63
N THR A 733 22.48 -2.13 34.87
CA THR A 733 22.46 -0.67 34.97
C THR A 733 22.48 0.00 33.59
N ALA A 734 22.08 1.28 33.52
CA ALA A 734 22.16 2.05 32.27
C ALA A 734 23.59 2.14 31.72
N ALA A 735 24.59 2.25 32.61
CA ALA A 735 26.00 2.30 32.23
C ALA A 735 26.49 0.96 31.63
N GLU A 736 26.09 -0.17 32.21
CA GLU A 736 26.40 -1.50 31.65
C GLU A 736 25.75 -1.70 30.28
N ALA A 737 24.49 -1.28 30.13
CA ALA A 737 23.76 -1.36 28.86
C ALA A 737 24.41 -0.50 27.77
N ALA A 738 24.73 0.76 28.07
CA ALA A 738 25.41 1.67 27.15
C ALA A 738 26.81 1.16 26.77
N GLY A 739 27.55 0.57 27.71
CA GLY A 739 28.86 -0.04 27.44
C GLY A 739 28.77 -1.29 26.55
N GLN A 740 27.71 -2.09 26.64
CA GLN A 740 27.47 -3.22 25.73
C GLN A 740 27.19 -2.72 24.30
N PHE A 741 26.33 -1.69 24.17
CA PHE A 741 26.11 -1.01 22.90
C PHE A 741 27.42 -0.50 22.29
N GLU A 742 28.24 0.24 23.07
CA GLU A 742 29.52 0.78 22.60
C GLU A 742 30.45 -0.31 22.03
N ASN A 743 30.54 -1.46 22.71
CA ASN A 743 31.37 -2.57 22.26
C ASN A 743 30.91 -3.17 20.93
N LYS A 744 29.59 -3.26 20.70
CA LYS A 744 29.04 -3.77 19.43
C LYS A 744 29.13 -2.73 18.31
N ALA A 745 28.79 -1.48 18.62
CA ALA A 745 28.87 -0.38 17.67
C ALA A 745 30.29 -0.19 17.14
N LYS A 746 31.33 -0.32 18.00
CA LYS A 746 32.74 -0.28 17.58
C LYS A 746 33.11 -1.34 16.54
N LEU A 747 32.52 -2.53 16.62
CA LEU A 747 32.75 -3.57 15.61
C LEU A 747 32.07 -3.20 14.30
N TYR A 748 30.84 -2.69 14.37
CA TYR A 748 30.09 -2.24 13.21
C TYR A 748 30.75 -1.07 12.48
N TYR A 749 31.23 -0.06 13.20
CA TYR A 749 31.95 1.08 12.61
C TYR A 749 33.29 0.70 11.94
N ALA A 750 33.82 -0.50 12.23
CA ALA A 750 35.08 -0.96 11.65
C ALA A 750 34.89 -1.80 10.37
N GLU A 751 33.66 -2.18 10.03
CA GLU A 751 33.27 -2.91 8.80
C GLU A 751 32.83 -1.92 7.69
#